data_AF-A0A395U996-F1
#
_entry.id   AF-A0A395U996-F1
#
_cell.length_a   1.000
_cell.length_b   1.000
_cell.length_c   1.000
_cell.angle_alpha   90.00
_cell.angle_beta   90.00
_cell.angle_gamma   90.00
#
_symmetry.space_group_name_H-M   'P 1'
#
loop_
_entity.id
_entity.type
_entity.pdbx_description
1 polymer ?
#
loop_
_entity_poly.entity_id
_entity_poly.type
_entity_poly.pdbx_seq_one_letter_code
_entity_poly.pdbx_strand_id
1 'polypeptide(L)'
;MAGNTKSPFRAGRSLDALYENVEILTGQRGNGRYRAVTEKDVAAIKGTMNKVIVGSGSNGGDSVVERPHAPNNVEAFGGFSAILVQWDNPTFKGFEYAEVWRAGVNDISKAVLIATTPANVFSDVVNLGSHYFYWVRFVNTNDLAGPYHDVNGVAAETSQDIAGVVDELAEQLKSSELIQHMQKEIDNKAAQDALDSLDEELTALDKEMAESGKLIGRIETILQNVSQVLALQIKQLNAAYVSRDLAQTVSTNAKIVEVSKVSSDAYQALAQKILQLTSDFETTDQATNALLSELRQTVAEADLAMSERVDTVEAKANLADEVGEAAKAAAQTNAKAIATINQDGSEAYQALWGTKAQAGDITAGIGIVAKSDGTSQVAVSASQFFVYDPNKPGTLVPTFAIDNGAVVIPKALIESATIQVLQAQKITADYVKAGIEIASPLINTGKLRGGDAGFGAGGPYNGYHTFIHSNGLLQTNNLQANNGYFRGNIEGTTINGGVIKGATIIASTFYQSVVLYTTFGDNATTSLSYPSALGGGLVVTSESVRVTLPETSYYSDGATAPVDFFPAGDVSINTMNRARYRTIPDGVFNFTVRRPRVGGSGFLQIFVQAINLSGGVVAEARIVGTDTANAVGTTVNVAGVNFALTYYRGGSNGYAVEEAHIASRRSLLGSGWTYSASQSVRFRLRLTSLHDGAVIVNMSASINNSIDPR
;
A
#
# COMPACT_ATOMS: atom_id res chain seq x y z
N MET A 1 5.07 83.54 -18.68
CA MET A 1 3.63 83.20 -18.74
C MET A 1 2.93 84.25 -19.58
N ALA A 2 2.62 83.96 -20.84
CA ALA A 2 1.75 84.80 -21.66
C ALA A 2 0.37 84.14 -21.69
N GLY A 3 -0.59 84.69 -20.95
CA GLY A 3 -1.94 84.16 -20.88
C GLY A 3 -2.64 84.33 -22.23
N ASN A 4 -3.05 83.22 -22.84
CA ASN A 4 -3.77 83.21 -24.11
C ASN A 4 -5.15 83.87 -23.92
N THR A 5 -5.30 85.14 -24.30
CA THR A 5 -6.55 85.91 -24.17
C THR A 5 -7.55 85.48 -25.23
N LYS A 6 -8.10 84.28 -25.07
CA LYS A 6 -9.26 83.83 -25.85
C LYS A 6 -10.42 84.80 -25.60
N SER A 7 -11.08 85.22 -26.68
CA SER A 7 -12.35 85.94 -26.62
C SER A 7 -13.34 85.15 -25.75
N PRO A 8 -14.08 85.79 -24.82
CA PRO A 8 -15.03 85.09 -23.97
C PRO A 8 -16.28 84.61 -24.72
N PHE A 9 -16.51 85.10 -25.95
CA PHE A 9 -17.67 84.76 -26.77
C PHE A 9 -17.53 83.38 -27.45
N ARG A 10 -18.58 82.56 -27.38
CA ARG A 10 -18.66 81.29 -28.12
C ARG A 10 -19.18 81.52 -29.54
N ALA A 11 -18.51 80.91 -30.53
CA ALA A 11 -18.88 80.99 -31.95
C ALA A 11 -19.93 79.96 -32.41
N GLY A 12 -20.49 79.16 -31.49
CA GLY A 12 -21.51 78.15 -31.81
C GLY A 12 -22.90 78.76 -32.01
N ARG A 13 -23.74 78.12 -32.83
CA ARG A 13 -25.15 78.51 -33.05
C ARG A 13 -26.15 77.75 -32.16
N SER A 14 -25.69 77.09 -31.09
CA SER A 14 -26.59 76.44 -30.13
C SER A 14 -27.30 77.47 -29.26
N LEU A 15 -28.46 77.08 -28.70
CA LEU A 15 -29.23 77.93 -27.81
C LEU A 15 -28.40 78.36 -26.58
N ASP A 16 -27.60 77.43 -26.03
CA ASP A 16 -26.69 77.71 -24.92
C ASP A 16 -25.68 78.80 -25.28
N ALA A 17 -25.03 78.72 -26.45
CA ALA A 17 -24.03 79.69 -26.88
C ALA A 17 -24.62 81.10 -27.07
N LEU A 18 -25.90 81.19 -27.47
CA LEU A 18 -26.63 82.45 -27.49
C LEU A 18 -26.85 83.01 -26.09
N TYR A 19 -27.27 82.18 -25.12
CA TYR A 19 -27.42 82.62 -23.73
C TYR A 19 -26.08 83.08 -23.13
N GLU A 20 -24.99 82.31 -23.24
CA GLU A 20 -23.70 82.70 -22.66
C GLU A 20 -23.20 84.05 -23.21
N ASN A 21 -23.35 84.28 -24.53
CA ASN A 21 -22.93 85.52 -25.17
C ASN A 21 -23.77 86.74 -24.72
N VAL A 22 -25.08 86.56 -24.52
CA VAL A 22 -25.97 87.62 -24.00
C VAL A 22 -25.67 87.94 -22.53
N GLU A 23 -25.37 86.95 -21.70
CA GLU A 23 -24.95 87.14 -20.30
C GLU A 23 -23.62 87.94 -20.20
N ILE A 24 -22.69 87.73 -21.13
CA ILE A 24 -21.43 88.48 -21.21
C ILE A 24 -21.70 89.94 -21.65
N LEU A 25 -22.51 90.14 -22.69
CA LEU A 25 -22.86 91.48 -23.20
C LEU A 25 -23.68 92.32 -22.20
N THR A 26 -24.51 91.68 -21.38
CA THR A 26 -25.23 92.34 -20.28
C THR A 26 -24.39 92.50 -19.01
N GLY A 27 -23.19 91.90 -18.96
CA GLY A 27 -22.27 91.97 -17.83
C GLY A 27 -22.67 91.12 -16.63
N GLN A 28 -23.66 90.23 -16.79
CA GLN A 28 -24.09 89.27 -15.76
C GLN A 28 -23.09 88.12 -15.60
N ARG A 29 -22.24 87.88 -16.61
CA ARG A 29 -21.22 86.83 -16.63
C ARG A 29 -19.85 87.36 -17.04
N GLY A 30 -18.81 86.94 -16.31
CA GLY A 30 -17.44 87.41 -16.49
C GLY A 30 -17.11 88.67 -15.68
N ASN A 31 -16.00 89.34 -16.02
CA ASN A 31 -15.46 90.47 -15.25
C ASN A 31 -16.04 91.85 -15.63
N GLY A 32 -17.21 91.89 -16.29
CA GLY A 32 -17.90 93.12 -16.70
C GLY A 32 -17.23 93.95 -17.81
N ARG A 33 -15.96 93.67 -18.18
CA ARG A 33 -15.20 94.47 -19.17
C ARG A 33 -15.70 94.34 -20.62
N TYR A 34 -16.50 93.31 -20.90
CA TYR A 34 -17.09 93.04 -22.21
C TYR A 34 -18.59 93.36 -22.26
N ARG A 35 -19.12 94.08 -21.26
CA ARG A 35 -20.48 94.60 -21.28
C ARG A 35 -20.64 95.60 -22.43
N ALA A 36 -21.79 95.57 -23.10
CA ALA A 36 -22.17 96.63 -24.02
C ALA A 36 -22.27 97.98 -23.30
N VAL A 37 -21.79 99.03 -23.97
CA VAL A 37 -21.81 100.42 -23.51
C VAL A 37 -23.01 101.10 -24.19
N THR A 38 -23.86 101.78 -23.41
CA THR A 38 -25.01 102.52 -23.95
C THR A 38 -24.62 103.95 -24.30
N GLU A 39 -25.39 104.63 -25.17
CA GLU A 39 -25.14 106.06 -25.46
C GLU A 39 -25.14 106.94 -24.20
N LYS A 40 -25.93 106.56 -23.18
CA LYS A 40 -25.97 107.20 -21.87
C LYS A 40 -24.63 107.07 -21.12
N ASP A 41 -23.95 105.94 -21.24
CA ASP A 41 -22.61 105.73 -20.67
C ASP A 41 -21.54 106.55 -21.44
N VAL A 42 -21.66 106.69 -22.76
CA VAL A 42 -20.74 107.49 -23.61
C VAL A 42 -20.88 109.00 -23.33
N ALA A 43 -22.10 109.49 -23.10
CA ALA A 43 -22.35 110.89 -22.77
C ALA A 43 -21.66 111.31 -21.46
N ALA A 44 -21.60 110.43 -20.46
CA ALA A 44 -20.90 110.68 -19.20
C ALA A 44 -19.37 110.81 -19.36
N ILE A 45 -18.78 110.16 -20.36
CA ILE A 45 -17.34 110.21 -20.65
C ILE A 45 -16.96 111.52 -21.36
N LYS A 46 -17.79 111.99 -22.31
CA LYS A 46 -17.55 113.25 -23.03
C LYS A 46 -17.60 114.50 -22.14
N GLY A 47 -18.32 114.45 -21.01
CA GLY A 47 -18.44 115.57 -20.06
C GLY A 47 -17.16 115.94 -19.30
N THR A 48 -16.12 115.10 -19.34
CA THR A 48 -14.93 115.23 -18.46
C THR A 48 -13.63 115.58 -19.21
N MET A 49 -13.66 115.66 -20.55
CA MET A 49 -12.46 115.55 -21.39
C MET A 49 -12.13 116.79 -22.27
N ASN A 50 -12.57 118.01 -21.91
CA ASN A 50 -12.09 119.23 -22.59
C ASN A 50 -12.10 120.51 -21.74
N LYS A 51 -11.26 120.56 -20.69
CA LYS A 51 -10.94 121.79 -19.93
C LYS A 51 -9.43 121.91 -19.64
N VAL A 52 -8.63 122.16 -20.68
CA VAL A 52 -7.21 122.60 -20.61
C VAL A 52 -6.98 123.53 -21.83
N ILE A 53 -7.06 124.86 -21.70
CA ILE A 53 -5.94 125.81 -21.47
C ILE A 53 -4.89 125.71 -22.61
N VAL A 54 -4.87 126.55 -23.67
CA VAL A 54 -4.71 128.04 -23.84
C VAL A 54 -3.25 128.49 -24.09
N GLY A 55 -3.06 129.30 -25.15
CA GLY A 55 -1.83 130.06 -25.49
C GLY A 55 -1.79 130.39 -27.00
N SER A 56 -2.41 131.48 -27.49
CA SER A 56 -2.03 132.91 -27.45
C SER A 56 -0.92 133.30 -28.46
N GLY A 57 -1.25 134.15 -29.45
CA GLY A 57 -0.32 134.57 -30.51
C GLY A 57 -0.94 135.40 -31.66
N SER A 58 -1.26 136.67 -31.38
CA SER A 58 -1.50 137.81 -32.30
C SER A 58 -1.17 137.70 -33.81
N ASN A 59 -2.13 137.99 -34.70
CA ASN A 59 -2.29 139.30 -35.39
C ASN A 59 -3.36 139.25 -36.49
N GLY A 60 -4.10 140.35 -36.67
CA GLY A 60 -5.08 140.50 -37.75
C GLY A 60 -4.44 140.89 -39.08
N GLY A 61 -4.96 140.35 -40.18
CA GLY A 61 -4.63 140.70 -41.55
C GLY A 61 -5.73 140.16 -42.47
N ASP A 62 -6.21 141.00 -43.39
CA ASP A 62 -7.38 140.70 -44.21
C ASP A 62 -7.17 139.53 -45.18
N SER A 63 -8.29 138.92 -45.55
CA SER A 63 -8.44 137.66 -46.26
C SER A 63 -7.90 137.66 -47.71
N VAL A 64 -7.18 136.58 -48.05
CA VAL A 64 -7.05 136.10 -49.43
C VAL A 64 -7.27 134.60 -49.41
N VAL A 65 -8.54 134.18 -49.54
CA VAL A 65 -8.91 132.79 -49.80
C VAL A 65 -8.78 132.56 -51.30
N GLU A 66 -7.91 131.65 -51.70
CA GLU A 66 -7.63 131.36 -53.10
C GLU A 66 -8.61 130.32 -53.65
N ARG A 67 -8.83 130.31 -54.97
CA ARG A 67 -9.66 129.29 -55.62
C ARG A 67 -8.87 127.97 -55.68
N PRO A 68 -9.44 126.83 -55.24
CA PRO A 68 -8.70 125.57 -55.27
C PRO A 68 -8.28 125.15 -56.68
N HIS A 69 -7.05 124.65 -56.80
CA HIS A 69 -6.58 123.91 -57.97
C HIS A 69 -7.02 122.44 -57.89
N ALA A 70 -6.83 121.69 -58.98
CA ALA A 70 -7.04 120.24 -59.01
C ALA A 70 -6.03 119.53 -58.07
N PRO A 71 -6.40 118.45 -57.36
CA PRO A 71 -5.43 117.59 -56.67
C PRO A 71 -4.43 116.97 -57.65
N ASN A 72 -3.17 116.90 -57.24
CA ASN A 72 -2.09 116.26 -58.02
C ASN A 72 -1.78 114.86 -57.45
N ASN A 73 -1.23 113.99 -58.30
CA ASN A 73 -0.79 112.63 -57.95
C ASN A 73 -1.83 111.82 -57.16
N VAL A 74 -3.08 111.80 -57.65
CA VAL A 74 -4.09 110.91 -57.09
C VAL A 74 -3.74 109.47 -57.48
N GLU A 75 -3.61 108.60 -56.48
CA GLU A 75 -3.31 107.18 -56.64
C GLU A 75 -4.31 106.34 -55.82
N ALA A 76 -4.61 105.12 -56.27
CA ALA A 76 -5.48 104.18 -55.57
C ALA A 76 -4.85 102.77 -55.52
N PHE A 77 -4.83 102.16 -54.33
CA PHE A 77 -4.21 100.86 -54.07
C PHE A 77 -5.21 99.89 -53.43
N GLY A 78 -5.42 98.73 -54.04
CA GLY A 78 -6.28 97.68 -53.48
C GLY A 78 -5.56 96.75 -52.50
N GLY A 79 -6.19 96.49 -51.36
CA GLY A 79 -5.81 95.45 -50.41
C GLY A 79 -6.75 94.24 -50.46
N PHE A 80 -6.86 93.50 -49.35
CA PHE A 80 -7.81 92.38 -49.26
C PHE A 80 -9.27 92.84 -49.10
N SER A 81 -9.54 93.85 -48.27
CA SER A 81 -10.90 94.33 -47.96
C SER A 81 -11.04 95.85 -47.89
N ALA A 82 -10.13 96.58 -48.54
CA ALA A 82 -10.15 98.03 -48.62
C ALA A 82 -9.33 98.52 -49.82
N ILE A 83 -9.67 99.71 -50.32
CA ILE A 83 -8.90 100.46 -51.31
C ILE A 83 -8.44 101.76 -50.65
N LEU A 84 -7.14 102.04 -50.68
CA LEU A 84 -6.55 103.28 -50.17
C LEU A 84 -6.35 104.26 -51.32
N VAL A 85 -6.89 105.46 -51.20
CA VAL A 85 -6.76 106.56 -52.17
C VAL A 85 -5.95 107.69 -51.54
N GLN A 86 -4.88 108.13 -52.20
CA GLN A 86 -3.98 109.18 -51.70
C GLN A 86 -3.73 110.26 -52.75
N TRP A 87 -3.29 111.45 -52.32
CA TRP A 87 -2.96 112.59 -53.19
C TRP A 87 -1.97 113.56 -52.53
N ASP A 88 -1.44 114.50 -53.31
CA ASP A 88 -0.53 115.54 -52.80
C ASP A 88 -1.25 116.61 -51.95
N ASN A 89 -0.53 117.18 -50.99
CA ASN A 89 -1.05 118.28 -50.17
C ASN A 89 -1.43 119.51 -51.02
N PRO A 90 -2.56 120.17 -50.73
CA PRO A 90 -3.00 121.40 -51.42
C PRO A 90 -2.01 122.54 -51.17
N THR A 91 -1.67 123.31 -52.23
CA THR A 91 -0.68 124.41 -52.14
C THR A 91 -1.31 125.80 -52.18
N PHE A 92 -2.63 125.89 -52.37
CA PHE A 92 -3.40 127.15 -52.32
C PHE A 92 -3.81 127.53 -50.89
N LYS A 93 -4.05 128.82 -50.65
CA LYS A 93 -4.47 129.33 -49.34
C LYS A 93 -5.98 129.18 -49.09
N GLY A 94 -6.32 128.63 -47.93
CA GLY A 94 -7.70 128.48 -47.47
C GLY A 94 -8.35 127.12 -47.78
N PHE A 95 -7.57 126.04 -47.93
CA PHE A 95 -8.10 124.67 -47.99
C PHE A 95 -8.90 124.32 -46.72
N GLU A 96 -10.05 123.64 -46.89
CA GLU A 96 -10.83 123.10 -45.76
C GLU A 96 -10.88 121.57 -45.79
N TYR A 97 -11.29 120.98 -46.92
CA TYR A 97 -11.35 119.53 -47.11
C TYR A 97 -11.22 119.13 -48.58
N ALA A 98 -10.86 117.87 -48.81
CA ALA A 98 -10.97 117.18 -50.08
C ALA A 98 -12.23 116.32 -50.10
N GLU A 99 -12.91 116.30 -51.24
CA GLU A 99 -14.01 115.39 -51.52
C GLU A 99 -13.50 114.17 -52.31
N VAL A 100 -13.88 112.97 -51.86
CA VAL A 100 -13.57 111.70 -52.54
C VAL A 100 -14.84 111.09 -53.10
N TRP A 101 -14.86 110.91 -54.41
CA TRP A 101 -15.98 110.38 -55.20
C TRP A 101 -15.63 109.01 -55.77
N ARG A 102 -16.61 108.09 -55.83
CA ARG A 102 -16.42 106.72 -56.33
C ARG A 102 -17.51 106.31 -57.32
N ALA A 103 -17.13 105.58 -58.36
CA ALA A 103 -18.05 104.90 -59.28
C ALA A 103 -17.57 103.47 -59.58
N GLY A 104 -18.49 102.58 -59.96
CA GLY A 104 -18.14 101.24 -60.51
C GLY A 104 -17.72 101.27 -61.99
N VAL A 105 -17.78 102.43 -62.64
CA VAL A 105 -17.42 102.66 -64.05
C VAL A 105 -16.66 103.98 -64.17
N ASN A 106 -15.79 104.12 -65.16
CA ASN A 106 -14.97 105.33 -65.37
C ASN A 106 -15.79 106.49 -65.99
N ASP A 107 -16.72 107.04 -65.21
CA ASP A 107 -17.64 108.12 -65.60
C ASP A 107 -18.02 108.95 -64.36
N ILE A 108 -17.46 110.17 -64.24
CA ILE A 108 -17.70 111.07 -63.11
C ILE A 108 -19.19 111.40 -62.92
N SER A 109 -20.02 111.36 -63.97
CA SER A 109 -21.46 111.64 -63.86
C SER A 109 -22.22 110.57 -63.07
N LYS A 110 -21.61 109.39 -62.89
CA LYS A 110 -22.12 108.26 -62.10
C LYS A 110 -21.37 108.07 -60.78
N ALA A 111 -20.39 108.94 -60.49
CA ALA A 111 -19.70 108.91 -59.22
C ALA A 111 -20.57 109.48 -58.10
N VAL A 112 -20.47 108.88 -56.93
CA VAL A 112 -21.10 109.35 -55.69
C VAL A 112 -20.03 109.80 -54.72
N LEU A 113 -20.28 110.89 -54.00
CA LEU A 113 -19.44 111.34 -52.89
C LEU A 113 -19.47 110.27 -51.80
N ILE A 114 -18.32 109.67 -51.49
CA ILE A 114 -18.20 108.64 -50.44
C ILE A 114 -17.56 109.17 -49.16
N ALA A 115 -16.76 110.23 -49.24
CA ALA A 115 -16.16 110.88 -48.08
C ALA A 115 -15.76 112.33 -48.35
N THR A 116 -15.71 113.12 -47.28
CA THR A 116 -14.94 114.36 -47.20
C THR A 116 -13.86 114.19 -46.14
N THR A 117 -12.66 114.69 -46.39
CA THR A 117 -11.53 114.55 -45.46
C THR A 117 -10.57 115.75 -45.52
N PRO A 118 -10.09 116.27 -44.39
CA PRO A 118 -9.03 117.28 -44.35
C PRO A 118 -7.63 116.67 -44.52
N ALA A 119 -7.50 115.34 -44.54
CA ALA A 119 -6.23 114.65 -44.80
C ALA A 119 -5.99 114.47 -46.31
N ASN A 120 -4.76 114.10 -46.68
CA ASN A 120 -4.37 113.82 -48.06
C ASN A 120 -4.48 112.33 -48.46
N VAL A 121 -5.21 111.55 -47.67
CA VAL A 121 -5.43 110.12 -47.86
C VAL A 121 -6.81 109.71 -47.33
N PHE A 122 -7.41 108.71 -47.95
CA PHE A 122 -8.67 108.10 -47.58
C PHE A 122 -8.60 106.58 -47.76
N SER A 123 -9.37 105.82 -46.95
CA SER A 123 -9.46 104.36 -47.04
C SER A 123 -10.92 103.94 -47.18
N ASP A 124 -11.25 103.38 -48.33
CA ASP A 124 -12.57 102.89 -48.68
C ASP A 124 -12.68 101.39 -48.38
N VAL A 125 -13.59 100.99 -47.49
CA VAL A 125 -13.77 99.57 -47.12
C VAL A 125 -14.71 98.91 -48.12
N VAL A 126 -14.21 97.91 -48.84
CA VAL A 126 -14.92 97.22 -49.93
C VAL A 126 -14.73 95.70 -49.82
N ASN A 127 -15.61 94.92 -50.48
CA ASN A 127 -15.52 93.46 -50.45
C ASN A 127 -14.30 92.95 -51.24
N LEU A 128 -13.88 91.71 -50.99
CA LEU A 128 -12.91 90.97 -51.82
C LEU A 128 -13.39 90.91 -53.29
N GLY A 129 -12.47 91.00 -54.26
CA GLY A 129 -12.78 91.02 -55.70
C GLY A 129 -13.59 92.22 -56.20
N SER A 130 -13.55 93.37 -55.52
CA SER A 130 -14.27 94.59 -55.93
C SER A 130 -13.37 95.52 -56.76
N HIS A 131 -13.90 96.07 -57.85
CA HIS A 131 -13.20 97.02 -58.74
C HIS A 131 -13.96 98.36 -58.83
N TYR A 132 -13.26 99.48 -58.56
CA TYR A 132 -13.86 100.82 -58.51
C TYR A 132 -12.93 101.90 -59.11
N PHE A 133 -13.53 103.02 -59.53
CA PHE A 133 -12.85 104.23 -59.98
C PHE A 133 -13.08 105.39 -58.99
N TYR A 134 -12.04 106.19 -58.74
CA TYR A 134 -12.06 107.27 -57.76
C TYR A 134 -11.68 108.64 -58.38
N TRP A 135 -12.33 109.69 -57.90
CA TRP A 135 -11.97 111.09 -58.20
C TRP A 135 -11.87 111.90 -56.92
N VAL A 136 -10.90 112.82 -56.89
CA VAL A 136 -10.71 113.76 -55.78
C VAL A 136 -10.83 115.19 -56.30
N ARG A 137 -11.42 116.09 -55.52
CA ARG A 137 -11.36 117.56 -55.70
C ARG A 137 -11.19 118.27 -54.36
N PHE A 138 -10.65 119.48 -54.38
CA PHE A 138 -10.48 120.31 -53.19
C PHE A 138 -11.59 121.35 -53.02
N VAL A 139 -11.95 121.66 -51.78
CA VAL A 139 -12.89 122.72 -51.39
C VAL A 139 -12.19 123.68 -50.42
N ASN A 140 -12.43 124.98 -50.57
CA ASN A 140 -11.89 126.01 -49.68
C ASN A 140 -12.88 126.41 -48.58
N THR A 141 -12.41 127.19 -47.59
CA THR A 141 -13.20 127.70 -46.45
C THR A 141 -14.36 128.64 -46.82
N ASN A 142 -14.56 128.94 -48.11
CA ASN A 142 -15.70 129.69 -48.64
C ASN A 142 -16.68 128.77 -49.41
N ASP A 143 -16.57 127.45 -49.24
CA ASP A 143 -17.34 126.39 -49.91
C ASP A 143 -17.26 126.42 -51.46
N LEU A 144 -16.17 126.98 -52.01
CA LEU A 144 -15.90 126.98 -53.44
C LEU A 144 -15.11 125.73 -53.83
N ALA A 145 -15.78 124.78 -54.49
CA ALA A 145 -15.14 123.60 -55.05
C ALA A 145 -14.23 123.93 -56.24
N GLY A 146 -13.04 123.34 -56.24
CA GLY A 146 -12.13 123.27 -57.39
C GLY A 146 -12.54 122.20 -58.41
N PRO A 147 -11.80 122.11 -59.54
CA PRO A 147 -11.93 120.99 -60.47
C PRO A 147 -11.49 119.66 -59.83
N TYR A 148 -11.98 118.55 -60.38
CA TYR A 148 -11.44 117.23 -60.10
C TYR A 148 -10.01 117.08 -60.62
N HIS A 149 -9.26 116.14 -60.06
CA HIS A 149 -7.88 115.82 -60.46
C HIS A 149 -7.71 115.55 -61.97
N ASP A 150 -8.64 114.80 -62.56
CA ASP A 150 -8.74 114.51 -64.00
C ASP A 150 -10.23 114.21 -64.35
N VAL A 151 -10.53 114.09 -65.65
CA VAL A 151 -11.81 113.63 -66.20
C VAL A 151 -12.00 112.13 -65.95
N ASN A 152 -10.92 111.35 -66.11
CA ASN A 152 -10.90 109.92 -65.79
C ASN A 152 -10.63 109.70 -64.30
N GLY A 153 -11.23 108.66 -63.73
CA GLY A 153 -10.98 108.24 -62.35
C GLY A 153 -9.83 107.25 -62.26
N VAL A 154 -9.18 107.21 -61.09
CA VAL A 154 -8.12 106.23 -60.79
C VAL A 154 -8.75 104.89 -60.43
N ALA A 155 -8.36 103.82 -61.10
CA ALA A 155 -8.89 102.47 -60.90
C ALA A 155 -8.16 101.73 -59.77
N ALA A 156 -8.88 100.90 -59.00
CA ALA A 156 -8.30 99.96 -58.04
C ALA A 156 -9.18 98.71 -57.84
N GLU A 157 -8.54 97.58 -57.51
CA GLU A 157 -9.17 96.25 -57.35
C GLU A 157 -8.66 95.51 -56.10
N THR A 158 -9.54 94.81 -55.38
CA THR A 158 -9.16 93.97 -54.22
C THR A 158 -8.96 92.48 -54.58
N SER A 159 -8.17 91.77 -53.77
CA SER A 159 -7.79 90.35 -54.02
C SER A 159 -8.97 89.35 -53.95
N GLN A 160 -8.79 88.16 -54.55
CA GLN A 160 -9.80 87.08 -54.63
C GLN A 160 -9.78 86.11 -53.42
N ASP A 161 -10.82 85.28 -53.31
CA ASP A 161 -11.15 84.43 -52.14
C ASP A 161 -10.33 83.12 -52.04
N ILE A 162 -10.10 82.65 -50.81
CA ILE A 162 -9.20 81.53 -50.43
C ILE A 162 -9.94 80.18 -50.34
N ALA A 163 -11.28 80.18 -50.26
CA ALA A 163 -12.08 78.98 -49.96
C ALA A 163 -11.77 77.75 -50.84
N GLY A 164 -11.57 77.93 -52.15
CA GLY A 164 -11.35 76.82 -53.09
C GLY A 164 -10.07 76.00 -52.84
N VAL A 165 -9.05 76.58 -52.20
CA VAL A 165 -7.77 75.90 -51.92
C VAL A 165 -7.94 74.83 -50.82
N VAL A 166 -8.90 75.01 -49.91
CA VAL A 166 -9.14 74.08 -48.79
C VAL A 166 -9.84 72.81 -49.26
N ASP A 167 -10.81 72.94 -50.17
CA ASP A 167 -11.54 71.80 -50.73
C ASP A 167 -10.62 70.92 -51.60
N GLU A 168 -9.74 71.52 -52.40
CA GLU A 168 -8.75 70.78 -53.20
C GLU A 168 -7.78 69.97 -52.32
N LEU A 169 -7.30 70.54 -51.21
CA LEU A 169 -6.47 69.85 -50.22
C LEU A 169 -7.21 68.67 -49.55
N ALA A 170 -8.51 68.79 -49.31
CA ALA A 170 -9.32 67.71 -48.73
C ALA A 170 -9.57 66.55 -49.72
N GLU A 171 -9.72 66.86 -51.01
CA GLU A 171 -9.81 65.88 -52.10
C GLU A 171 -8.49 65.10 -52.24
N GLN A 172 -7.36 65.83 -52.27
CA GLN A 172 -6.02 65.24 -52.37
C GLN A 172 -5.69 64.30 -51.20
N LEU A 173 -6.06 64.67 -49.97
CA LEU A 173 -5.90 63.83 -48.78
C LEU A 173 -6.67 62.51 -48.86
N LYS A 174 -7.92 62.51 -49.39
CA LYS A 174 -8.70 61.28 -49.59
C LYS A 174 -8.13 60.37 -50.68
N SER A 175 -7.51 60.95 -51.71
CA SER A 175 -6.85 60.20 -52.79
C SER A 175 -5.44 59.69 -52.45
N SER A 176 -4.89 60.03 -51.29
CA SER A 176 -3.56 59.59 -50.85
C SER A 176 -3.46 58.08 -50.67
N GLU A 177 -2.43 57.46 -51.27
CA GLU A 177 -2.15 56.02 -51.14
C GLU A 177 -2.06 55.57 -49.68
N LEU A 178 -1.53 56.42 -48.78
CA LEU A 178 -1.44 56.10 -47.35
C LEU A 178 -2.83 55.97 -46.70
N ILE A 179 -3.74 56.89 -47.00
CA ILE A 179 -5.10 56.85 -46.46
C ILE A 179 -5.86 55.64 -47.01
N GLN A 180 -5.70 55.33 -48.30
CA GLN A 180 -6.29 54.13 -48.91
C GLN A 180 -5.70 52.83 -48.35
N HIS A 181 -4.39 52.79 -48.07
CA HIS A 181 -3.74 51.62 -47.48
C HIS A 181 -4.20 51.39 -46.03
N MET A 182 -4.21 52.44 -45.20
CA MET A 182 -4.71 52.37 -43.83
C MET A 182 -6.20 51.98 -43.77
N GLN A 183 -7.03 52.55 -44.66
CA GLN A 183 -8.44 52.16 -44.76
C GLN A 183 -8.58 50.67 -45.11
N LYS A 184 -7.76 50.15 -46.03
CA LYS A 184 -7.75 48.73 -46.42
C LYS A 184 -7.25 47.79 -45.30
N GLU A 185 -6.34 48.24 -44.43
CA GLU A 185 -5.94 47.49 -43.24
C GLU A 185 -7.00 47.54 -42.13
N ILE A 186 -7.78 48.62 -42.03
CA ILE A 186 -8.91 48.74 -41.10
C ILE A 186 -10.09 47.87 -41.58
N ASP A 187 -10.37 47.85 -42.88
CA ASP A 187 -11.40 47.01 -43.52
C ASP A 187 -10.93 45.55 -43.73
N ASN A 188 -9.92 45.10 -43.00
CA ASN A 188 -9.32 43.78 -43.15
C ASN A 188 -10.25 42.66 -42.65
N LYS A 189 -11.08 42.17 -43.58
CA LYS A 189 -12.03 41.06 -43.44
C LYS A 189 -11.49 39.82 -42.71
N ALA A 190 -10.17 39.58 -42.72
CA ALA A 190 -9.55 38.47 -42.00
C ALA A 190 -9.84 38.46 -40.48
N ALA A 191 -10.02 39.64 -39.85
CA ALA A 191 -10.35 39.71 -38.42
C ALA A 191 -11.81 39.28 -38.14
N GLN A 192 -12.75 39.59 -39.04
CA GLN A 192 -14.14 39.16 -38.92
C GLN A 192 -14.28 37.66 -39.22
N ASP A 193 -13.62 37.18 -40.29
CA ASP A 193 -13.65 35.76 -40.66
C ASP A 193 -13.09 34.87 -39.54
N ALA A 194 -12.11 35.37 -38.76
CA ALA A 194 -11.60 34.68 -37.58
C ALA A 194 -12.60 34.66 -36.41
N LEU A 195 -13.37 35.73 -36.19
CA LEU A 195 -14.42 35.77 -35.17
C LEU A 195 -15.59 34.85 -35.52
N ASP A 196 -16.02 34.84 -36.79
CA ASP A 196 -17.09 33.97 -37.27
C ASP A 196 -16.68 32.49 -37.14
N SER A 197 -15.42 32.15 -37.48
CA SER A 197 -14.87 30.80 -37.28
C SER A 197 -14.82 30.38 -35.81
N LEU A 198 -14.54 31.31 -34.88
CA LEU A 198 -14.54 31.05 -33.44
C LEU A 198 -15.96 30.81 -32.89
N ASP A 199 -16.97 31.50 -33.42
CA ASP A 199 -18.38 31.31 -33.06
C ASP A 199 -18.93 29.96 -33.57
N GLU A 200 -18.53 29.54 -34.78
CA GLU A 200 -18.82 28.19 -35.29
C GLU A 200 -18.18 27.08 -34.42
N GLU A 201 -16.90 27.23 -34.03
CA GLU A 201 -16.23 26.30 -33.11
C GLU A 201 -16.89 26.25 -31.73
N LEU A 202 -17.25 27.41 -31.15
CA LEU A 202 -17.95 27.50 -29.86
C LEU A 202 -19.32 26.81 -29.92
N THR A 203 -20.08 27.06 -30.99
CA THR A 203 -21.38 26.43 -31.25
C THR A 203 -21.27 24.91 -31.46
N ALA A 204 -20.16 24.42 -32.00
CA ALA A 204 -19.88 22.99 -32.09
C ALA A 204 -19.58 22.38 -30.71
N LEU A 205 -18.77 23.06 -29.90
CA LEU A 205 -18.41 22.63 -28.54
C LEU A 205 -19.64 22.55 -27.61
N ASP A 206 -20.55 23.52 -27.68
CA ASP A 206 -21.81 23.50 -26.90
C ASP A 206 -22.67 22.27 -27.21
N LYS A 207 -22.71 21.83 -28.47
CA LYS A 207 -23.42 20.60 -28.88
C LYS A 207 -22.76 19.35 -28.30
N GLU A 208 -21.43 19.29 -28.31
CA GLU A 208 -20.67 18.16 -27.73
C GLU A 208 -20.82 18.09 -26.20
N MET A 209 -20.85 19.25 -25.52
CA MET A 209 -21.15 19.33 -24.08
C MET A 209 -22.57 18.87 -23.77
N ALA A 210 -23.56 19.23 -24.59
CA ALA A 210 -24.94 18.79 -24.42
C ALA A 210 -25.11 17.26 -24.57
N GLU A 211 -24.44 16.64 -25.56
CA GLU A 211 -24.42 15.17 -25.69
C GLU A 211 -23.67 14.50 -24.53
N SER A 212 -22.56 15.10 -24.06
CA SER A 212 -21.84 14.63 -22.88
C SER A 212 -22.72 14.64 -21.62
N GLY A 213 -23.54 15.68 -21.43
CA GLY A 213 -24.53 15.76 -20.34
C GLY A 213 -25.57 14.63 -20.41
N LYS A 214 -26.10 14.32 -21.61
CA LYS A 214 -27.01 13.17 -21.81
C LYS A 214 -26.34 11.84 -21.47
N LEU A 215 -25.07 11.68 -21.82
CA LEU A 215 -24.30 10.47 -21.49
C LEU A 215 -24.09 10.31 -19.98
N ILE A 216 -23.80 11.40 -19.26
CA ILE A 216 -23.66 11.41 -17.80
C ILE A 216 -24.95 10.95 -17.12
N GLY A 217 -26.12 11.52 -17.47
CA GLY A 217 -27.40 11.09 -16.87
C GLY A 217 -27.75 9.61 -17.15
N ARG A 218 -27.34 9.08 -18.31
CA ARG A 218 -27.45 7.63 -18.60
C ARG A 218 -26.53 6.80 -17.72
N ILE A 219 -25.30 7.24 -17.46
CA ILE A 219 -24.34 6.57 -16.57
C ILE A 219 -24.88 6.57 -15.13
N GLU A 220 -25.40 7.70 -14.63
CA GLU A 220 -26.00 7.79 -13.29
C GLU A 220 -27.16 6.80 -13.11
N THR A 221 -28.05 6.72 -14.11
CA THR A 221 -29.16 5.74 -14.11
C THR A 221 -28.65 4.29 -14.08
N ILE A 222 -27.60 3.98 -14.85
CA ILE A 222 -26.98 2.65 -14.86
C ILE A 222 -26.34 2.33 -13.50
N LEU A 223 -25.62 3.28 -12.88
CA LEU A 223 -25.00 3.11 -11.57
C LEU A 223 -26.04 2.84 -10.47
N GLN A 224 -27.18 3.54 -10.49
CA GLN A 224 -28.29 3.28 -9.56
C GLN A 224 -28.85 1.86 -9.74
N ASN A 225 -29.11 1.44 -10.98
CA ASN A 225 -29.62 0.09 -11.28
C ASN A 225 -28.63 -1.01 -10.86
N VAL A 226 -27.34 -0.84 -11.17
CA VAL A 226 -26.27 -1.78 -10.76
C VAL A 226 -26.19 -1.88 -9.24
N SER A 227 -26.29 -0.75 -8.53
CA SER A 227 -26.26 -0.73 -7.05
C SER A 227 -27.44 -1.51 -6.44
N GLN A 228 -28.64 -1.34 -6.99
CA GLN A 228 -29.83 -2.08 -6.53
C GLN A 228 -29.72 -3.59 -6.83
N VAL A 229 -29.28 -3.98 -8.03
CA VAL A 229 -29.10 -5.38 -8.41
C VAL A 229 -28.04 -6.05 -7.54
N LEU A 230 -26.91 -5.39 -7.30
CA LEU A 230 -25.83 -5.91 -6.45
C LEU A 230 -26.31 -6.11 -5.00
N ALA A 231 -27.06 -5.17 -4.44
CA ALA A 231 -27.62 -5.29 -3.09
C ALA A 231 -28.60 -6.49 -2.97
N LEU A 232 -29.42 -6.72 -3.99
CA LEU A 232 -30.32 -7.88 -4.05
C LEU A 232 -29.54 -9.20 -4.18
N GLN A 233 -28.51 -9.25 -5.03
CA GLN A 233 -27.65 -10.43 -5.20
C GLN A 233 -26.91 -10.77 -3.91
N ILE A 234 -26.32 -9.80 -3.22
CA ILE A 234 -25.66 -10.00 -1.91
C ILE A 234 -26.66 -10.58 -0.90
N LYS A 235 -27.88 -10.05 -0.83
CA LYS A 235 -28.93 -10.54 0.08
C LYS A 235 -29.33 -11.99 -0.21
N GLN A 236 -29.49 -12.35 -1.49
CA GLN A 236 -29.80 -13.72 -1.91
C GLN A 236 -28.64 -14.68 -1.62
N LEU A 237 -27.41 -14.26 -1.91
CA LEU A 237 -26.20 -15.05 -1.69
C LEU A 237 -26.03 -15.36 -0.19
N ASN A 238 -26.18 -14.36 0.68
CA ASN A 238 -26.11 -14.54 2.13
C ASN A 238 -27.18 -15.52 2.65
N ALA A 239 -28.42 -15.42 2.15
CA ALA A 239 -29.49 -16.36 2.52
C ALA A 239 -29.21 -17.81 2.07
N ALA A 240 -28.60 -17.98 0.89
CA ALA A 240 -28.18 -19.29 0.38
C ALA A 240 -27.01 -19.88 1.19
N TYR A 241 -26.02 -19.06 1.56
CA TYR A 241 -24.90 -19.48 2.42
C TYR A 241 -25.38 -19.95 3.80
N VAL A 242 -26.22 -19.16 4.49
CA VAL A 242 -26.77 -19.53 5.81
C VAL A 242 -27.62 -20.80 5.72
N SER A 243 -28.46 -20.94 4.69
CA SER A 243 -29.27 -22.15 4.48
C SER A 243 -28.41 -23.40 4.26
N ARG A 244 -27.32 -23.29 3.50
CA ARG A 244 -26.38 -24.40 3.24
C ARG A 244 -25.63 -24.81 4.50
N ASP A 245 -25.15 -23.83 5.27
CA ASP A 245 -24.41 -24.06 6.51
C ASP A 245 -25.28 -24.73 7.58
N LEU A 246 -26.53 -24.28 7.73
CA LEU A 246 -27.52 -24.92 8.60
C LEU A 246 -27.83 -26.35 8.16
N ALA A 247 -28.04 -26.60 6.87
CA ALA A 247 -28.29 -27.95 6.34
C ALA A 247 -27.10 -28.90 6.57
N GLN A 248 -25.86 -28.40 6.39
CA GLN A 248 -24.64 -29.18 6.64
C GLN A 248 -24.44 -29.46 8.13
N THR A 249 -24.76 -28.50 9.01
CA THR A 249 -24.76 -28.66 10.47
C THR A 249 -25.78 -29.72 10.90
N VAL A 250 -27.03 -29.65 10.41
CA VAL A 250 -28.08 -30.65 10.71
C VAL A 250 -27.67 -32.04 10.23
N SER A 251 -27.12 -32.16 9.01
CA SER A 251 -26.63 -33.45 8.48
C SER A 251 -25.48 -34.02 9.31
N THR A 252 -24.56 -33.17 9.78
CA THR A 252 -23.43 -33.56 10.62
C THR A 252 -23.90 -34.03 12.00
N ASN A 253 -24.82 -33.29 12.63
CA ASN A 253 -25.41 -33.65 13.92
C ASN A 253 -26.19 -34.98 13.83
N ALA A 254 -26.94 -35.22 12.74
CA ALA A 254 -27.61 -36.50 12.53
C ALA A 254 -26.63 -37.68 12.48
N LYS A 255 -25.50 -37.54 11.76
CA LYS A 255 -24.44 -38.56 11.71
C LYS A 255 -23.75 -38.76 13.06
N ILE A 256 -23.56 -37.70 13.85
CA ILE A 256 -23.00 -37.80 15.20
C ILE A 256 -23.94 -38.60 16.11
N VAL A 257 -25.25 -38.34 16.05
CA VAL A 257 -26.26 -39.09 16.82
C VAL A 257 -26.31 -40.56 16.40
N GLU A 258 -26.23 -40.85 15.10
CA GLU A 258 -26.16 -42.21 14.57
C GLU A 258 -24.92 -42.97 15.08
N VAL A 259 -23.72 -42.38 14.96
CA VAL A 259 -22.47 -42.98 15.48
C VAL A 259 -22.52 -43.17 17.00
N SER A 260 -23.10 -42.22 17.73
CA SER A 260 -23.27 -42.31 19.19
C SER A 260 -24.19 -43.47 19.57
N LYS A 261 -25.27 -43.68 18.82
CA LYS A 261 -26.18 -44.82 19.01
C LYS A 261 -25.48 -46.14 18.70
N VAL A 262 -24.82 -46.27 17.55
CA VAL A 262 -24.09 -47.48 17.16
C VAL A 262 -23.02 -47.84 18.21
N SER A 263 -22.31 -46.86 18.76
CA SER A 263 -21.35 -47.10 19.84
C SER A 263 -22.03 -47.55 21.14
N SER A 264 -23.17 -46.95 21.51
CA SER A 264 -23.96 -47.36 22.69
C SER A 264 -24.45 -48.80 22.57
N ASP A 265 -25.04 -49.15 21.42
CA ASP A 265 -25.57 -50.48 21.13
C ASP A 265 -24.43 -51.53 21.16
N ALA A 266 -23.24 -51.18 20.64
CA ALA A 266 -22.05 -52.02 20.72
C ALA A 266 -21.54 -52.22 22.16
N TYR A 267 -21.53 -51.17 23.00
CA TYR A 267 -21.17 -51.30 24.41
C TYR A 267 -22.17 -52.16 25.20
N GLN A 268 -23.47 -52.05 24.92
CA GLN A 268 -24.49 -52.90 25.54
C GLN A 268 -24.31 -54.38 25.14
N ALA A 269 -24.07 -54.66 23.86
CA ALA A 269 -23.80 -56.02 23.39
C ALA A 269 -22.50 -56.61 23.98
N LEU A 270 -21.45 -55.79 24.17
CA LEU A 270 -20.23 -56.23 24.84
C LEU A 270 -20.47 -56.52 26.33
N ALA A 271 -21.22 -55.66 27.03
CA ALA A 271 -21.58 -55.87 28.43
C ALA A 271 -22.40 -57.16 28.63
N GLN A 272 -23.37 -57.44 27.74
CA GLN A 272 -24.12 -58.70 27.75
C GLN A 272 -23.21 -59.92 27.54
N LYS A 273 -22.24 -59.86 26.61
CA LYS A 273 -21.26 -60.94 26.43
C LYS A 273 -20.39 -61.16 27.66
N ILE A 274 -19.94 -60.09 28.32
CA ILE A 274 -19.16 -60.19 29.56
C ILE A 274 -19.98 -60.85 30.67
N LEU A 275 -21.24 -60.44 30.86
CA LEU A 275 -22.13 -61.07 31.84
C LEU A 275 -22.37 -62.55 31.57
N GLN A 276 -22.58 -62.95 30.31
CA GLN A 276 -22.71 -64.36 29.95
C GLN A 276 -21.42 -65.14 30.24
N LEU A 277 -20.27 -64.61 29.83
CA LEU A 277 -18.95 -65.21 30.13
C LEU A 277 -18.74 -65.40 31.63
N THR A 278 -19.06 -64.40 32.46
CA THR A 278 -18.98 -64.53 33.93
C THR A 278 -19.88 -65.65 34.43
N SER A 279 -21.13 -65.74 33.96
CA SER A 279 -22.07 -66.80 34.36
C SER A 279 -21.61 -68.20 33.93
N ASP A 280 -21.05 -68.33 32.73
CA ASP A 280 -20.49 -69.59 32.21
C ASP A 280 -19.27 -70.02 33.04
N PHE A 281 -18.40 -69.07 33.42
CA PHE A 281 -17.26 -69.31 34.31
C PHE A 281 -17.68 -69.73 35.72
N GLU A 282 -18.62 -69.03 36.34
CA GLU A 282 -19.15 -69.38 37.68
C GLU A 282 -19.80 -70.78 37.68
N THR A 283 -20.54 -71.12 36.63
CA THR A 283 -21.15 -72.45 36.48
C THR A 283 -20.08 -73.54 36.33
N THR A 284 -19.03 -73.26 35.55
CA THR A 284 -17.90 -74.18 35.34
C THR A 284 -17.07 -74.37 36.61
N ASP A 285 -16.84 -73.31 37.38
CA ASP A 285 -16.14 -73.36 38.66
C ASP A 285 -16.93 -74.16 39.71
N GLN A 286 -18.26 -73.95 39.81
CA GLN A 286 -19.12 -74.76 40.67
C GLN A 286 -19.07 -76.25 40.31
N ALA A 287 -19.15 -76.60 39.03
CA ALA A 287 -19.04 -77.98 38.56
C ALA A 287 -17.65 -78.59 38.87
N THR A 288 -16.58 -77.82 38.69
CA THR A 288 -15.21 -78.25 38.98
C THR A 288 -15.00 -78.47 40.48
N ASN A 289 -15.53 -77.58 41.33
CA ASN A 289 -15.46 -77.72 42.78
C ASN A 289 -16.29 -78.90 43.30
N ALA A 290 -17.43 -79.20 42.69
CA ALA A 290 -18.22 -80.40 42.99
C ALA A 290 -17.43 -81.68 42.67
N LEU A 291 -16.86 -81.79 41.47
CA LEU A 291 -16.01 -82.93 41.07
C LEU A 291 -14.77 -83.08 41.96
N LEU A 292 -14.15 -81.97 42.39
CA LEU A 292 -13.03 -82.00 43.33
C LEU A 292 -13.46 -82.50 44.72
N SER A 293 -14.67 -82.16 45.17
CA SER A 293 -15.22 -82.65 46.43
C SER A 293 -15.54 -84.14 46.37
N GLU A 294 -16.09 -84.62 45.26
CA GLU A 294 -16.36 -86.04 45.00
C GLU A 294 -15.04 -86.84 44.98
N LEU A 295 -14.03 -86.37 44.24
CA LEU A 295 -12.70 -86.99 44.21
C LEU A 295 -12.05 -87.05 45.61
N ARG A 296 -12.18 -85.99 46.42
CA ARG A 296 -11.69 -85.98 47.81
C ARG A 296 -12.38 -87.05 48.67
N GLN A 297 -13.68 -87.24 48.50
CA GLN A 297 -14.41 -88.31 49.19
C GLN A 297 -13.93 -89.68 48.73
N THR A 298 -13.83 -89.93 47.42
CA THR A 298 -13.34 -91.22 46.89
C THR A 298 -11.92 -91.56 47.36
N VAL A 299 -11.03 -90.56 47.44
CA VAL A 299 -9.67 -90.75 47.97
C VAL A 299 -9.71 -91.06 49.47
N ALA A 300 -10.51 -90.35 50.27
CA ALA A 300 -10.64 -90.63 51.70
C ALA A 300 -11.23 -92.02 51.99
N GLU A 301 -12.22 -92.47 51.20
CA GLU A 301 -12.76 -93.82 51.27
C GLU A 301 -11.72 -94.88 50.87
N ALA A 302 -10.89 -94.60 49.86
CA ALA A 302 -9.79 -95.48 49.47
C ALA A 302 -8.67 -95.55 50.54
N ASP A 303 -8.35 -94.43 51.20
CA ASP A 303 -7.38 -94.37 52.29
C ASP A 303 -7.88 -95.12 53.53
N LEU A 304 -9.18 -95.02 53.87
CA LEU A 304 -9.80 -95.83 54.93
C LEU A 304 -9.73 -97.33 54.61
N ALA A 305 -10.13 -97.74 53.42
CA ALA A 305 -10.05 -99.13 52.97
C ALA A 305 -8.59 -99.63 52.90
N MET A 306 -7.62 -98.75 52.66
CA MET A 306 -6.20 -99.08 52.76
C MET A 306 -5.77 -99.25 54.22
N SER A 307 -6.22 -98.38 55.13
CA SER A 307 -5.95 -98.49 56.57
C SER A 307 -6.47 -99.81 57.14
N GLU A 308 -7.73 -100.17 56.88
CA GLU A 308 -8.30 -101.46 57.32
C GLU A 308 -7.51 -102.67 56.79
N ARG A 309 -6.97 -102.57 55.56
CA ARG A 309 -6.08 -103.58 54.99
C ARG A 309 -4.71 -103.60 55.65
N VAL A 310 -4.15 -102.45 56.03
CA VAL A 310 -2.91 -102.35 56.80
C VAL A 310 -3.11 -102.96 58.19
N ASP A 311 -4.16 -102.56 58.92
CA ASP A 311 -4.50 -103.12 60.24
C ASP A 311 -4.69 -104.65 60.17
N THR A 312 -5.33 -105.15 59.11
CA THR A 312 -5.49 -106.60 58.86
C THR A 312 -4.16 -107.29 58.57
N VAL A 313 -3.23 -106.64 57.86
CA VAL A 313 -1.89 -107.17 57.59
C VAL A 313 -1.03 -107.13 58.85
N GLU A 314 -1.10 -106.06 59.64
CA GLU A 314 -0.42 -105.92 60.93
C GLU A 314 -0.91 -106.97 61.93
N ALA A 315 -2.24 -107.16 62.06
CA ALA A 315 -2.79 -108.21 62.91
C ALA A 315 -2.34 -109.62 62.47
N LYS A 316 -2.22 -109.87 61.15
CA LYS A 316 -1.67 -111.13 60.63
C LYS A 316 -0.16 -111.26 60.84
N ALA A 317 0.60 -110.16 60.79
CA ALA A 317 2.03 -110.13 61.07
C ALA A 317 2.28 -110.39 62.56
N ASN A 318 1.58 -109.69 63.45
CA ASN A 318 1.63 -109.90 64.90
C ASN A 318 1.23 -111.34 65.28
N LEU A 319 0.20 -111.91 64.65
CA LEU A 319 -0.15 -113.33 64.84
C LEU A 319 0.94 -114.28 64.30
N ALA A 320 1.60 -113.94 63.19
CA ALA A 320 2.72 -114.71 62.67
C ALA A 320 3.97 -114.61 63.57
N ASP A 321 4.20 -113.46 64.20
CA ASP A 321 5.24 -113.24 65.20
C ASP A 321 4.91 -113.95 66.52
N GLU A 322 3.64 -113.98 66.96
CA GLU A 322 3.21 -114.80 68.10
C GLU A 322 3.40 -116.30 67.82
N VAL A 323 3.01 -116.77 66.63
CA VAL A 323 3.27 -118.15 66.18
C VAL A 323 4.77 -118.41 66.03
N GLY A 324 5.55 -117.42 65.61
CA GLY A 324 7.01 -117.46 65.48
C GLY A 324 7.71 -117.55 66.84
N GLU A 325 7.33 -116.71 67.80
CA GLU A 325 7.81 -116.74 69.18
C GLU A 325 7.30 -117.98 69.93
N ALA A 326 6.09 -118.49 69.64
CA ALA A 326 5.62 -119.78 70.16
C ALA A 326 6.41 -120.96 69.57
N ALA A 327 6.70 -120.94 68.26
CA ALA A 327 7.56 -121.92 67.60
C ALA A 327 9.00 -121.82 68.09
N LYS A 328 9.49 -120.62 68.40
CA LYS A 328 10.80 -120.35 69.00
C LYS A 328 10.84 -120.69 70.49
N ALA A 329 9.73 -120.59 71.23
CA ALA A 329 9.59 -121.06 72.60
C ALA A 329 9.51 -122.59 72.66
N ALA A 330 8.84 -123.22 71.70
CA ALA A 330 8.90 -124.66 71.47
C ALA A 330 10.31 -125.09 71.04
N ALA A 331 10.96 -124.34 70.14
CA ALA A 331 12.35 -124.58 69.75
C ALA A 331 13.34 -124.28 70.87
N GLN A 332 13.06 -123.36 71.80
CA GLN A 332 13.81 -123.12 73.04
C GLN A 332 13.49 -124.15 74.11
N THR A 333 12.34 -124.81 74.07
CA THR A 333 12.04 -125.94 74.95
C THR A 333 12.76 -127.18 74.45
N ASN A 334 12.76 -127.42 73.13
CA ASN A 334 13.63 -128.37 72.46
C ASN A 334 15.11 -128.00 72.66
N ALA A 335 15.48 -126.72 72.59
CA ALA A 335 16.85 -126.25 72.77
C ALA A 335 17.25 -126.08 74.23
N LYS A 336 16.32 -126.15 75.20
CA LYS A 336 16.59 -126.40 76.62
C LYS A 336 16.68 -127.88 76.90
N ALA A 337 15.92 -128.72 76.21
CA ALA A 337 16.21 -130.16 76.16
C ALA A 337 17.59 -130.43 75.52
N ILE A 338 18.10 -129.53 74.66
CA ILE A 338 19.50 -129.51 74.17
C ILE A 338 20.43 -128.71 75.11
N ALA A 339 20.00 -127.66 75.81
CA ALA A 339 20.89 -126.84 76.65
C ALA A 339 21.03 -127.35 78.09
N THR A 340 20.18 -128.26 78.54
CA THR A 340 20.50 -129.20 79.63
C THR A 340 21.61 -130.19 79.19
N ILE A 341 21.91 -130.28 77.88
CA ILE A 341 23.13 -130.92 77.33
C ILE A 341 24.28 -129.89 77.12
N ASN A 342 24.08 -128.61 77.45
CA ASN A 342 25.01 -127.50 77.14
C ASN A 342 25.16 -126.43 78.26
N GLN A 343 24.84 -126.77 79.51
CA GLN A 343 24.76 -125.84 80.65
C GLN A 343 26.16 -125.56 81.26
N ASP A 344 26.98 -124.74 80.59
CA ASP A 344 28.38 -124.44 81.02
C ASP A 344 28.89 -122.98 80.83
N GLY A 345 28.08 -121.97 80.43
CA GLY A 345 28.54 -120.54 80.40
C GLY A 345 27.48 -119.48 80.04
N SER A 346 27.27 -118.42 80.84
CA SER A 346 27.94 -117.08 80.79
C SER A 346 27.64 -116.28 79.51
N GLU A 347 27.03 -115.09 79.45
CA GLU A 347 26.76 -114.00 80.43
C GLU A 347 28.00 -113.28 81.01
N ALA A 348 28.36 -112.10 80.45
CA ALA A 348 29.41 -111.19 81.01
C ALA A 348 29.53 -109.74 80.41
N TYR A 349 28.79 -109.30 79.38
CA TYR A 349 29.24 -108.20 78.48
C TYR A 349 28.35 -106.92 78.38
N GLN A 350 27.94 -106.32 79.51
CA GLN A 350 26.86 -105.30 79.55
C GLN A 350 27.15 -103.97 80.30
N ALA A 351 28.40 -103.46 80.34
CA ALA A 351 28.65 -102.14 80.95
C ALA A 351 29.92 -101.40 80.46
N LEU A 352 29.76 -100.20 79.86
CA LEU A 352 30.59 -98.98 79.99
C LEU A 352 30.30 -97.95 78.87
N TRP A 353 29.53 -96.89 79.14
CA TRP A 353 29.73 -95.51 78.61
C TRP A 353 28.69 -94.49 79.14
N GLY A 354 29.06 -93.20 79.14
CA GLY A 354 28.42 -92.13 79.91
C GLY A 354 27.22 -91.43 79.24
N THR A 355 26.45 -90.74 80.08
CA THR A 355 25.04 -90.35 79.86
C THR A 355 24.76 -89.51 78.62
N LYS A 356 23.97 -90.08 77.70
CA LYS A 356 23.12 -89.36 76.76
C LYS A 356 21.74 -89.14 77.37
N ALA A 357 21.10 -88.01 77.10
CA ALA A 357 19.63 -87.96 77.11
C ALA A 357 19.17 -88.52 75.76
N GLN A 358 18.80 -89.79 75.73
CA GLN A 358 18.39 -90.51 74.52
C GLN A 358 16.95 -90.99 74.65
N ALA A 359 16.12 -90.65 73.66
CA ALA A 359 14.74 -91.11 73.54
C ALA A 359 14.53 -91.55 72.08
N GLY A 360 14.52 -92.86 71.85
CA GLY A 360 14.70 -93.41 70.50
C GLY A 360 16.09 -93.10 69.94
N ASP A 361 16.16 -92.77 68.65
CA ASP A 361 17.42 -92.44 67.95
C ASP A 361 17.92 -91.00 68.22
N ILE A 362 17.08 -90.16 68.83
CA ILE A 362 17.39 -88.76 69.09
C ILE A 362 18.36 -88.66 70.28
N THR A 363 19.56 -88.14 70.01
CA THR A 363 20.61 -87.93 71.01
C THR A 363 20.84 -86.44 71.23
N ALA A 364 20.48 -85.91 72.39
CA ALA A 364 20.83 -84.54 72.78
C ALA A 364 22.07 -84.53 73.70
N GLY A 365 22.99 -83.60 73.47
CA GLY A 365 24.25 -83.54 74.23
C GLY A 365 24.98 -82.20 74.10
N ILE A 366 25.71 -81.84 75.17
CA ILE A 366 26.52 -80.63 75.25
C ILE A 366 27.99 -81.05 75.39
N GLY A 367 28.80 -80.75 74.37
CA GLY A 367 30.25 -80.86 74.44
C GLY A 367 30.85 -79.53 74.87
N ILE A 368 31.56 -79.51 76.01
CA ILE A 368 32.29 -78.33 76.48
C ILE A 368 33.78 -78.61 76.31
N VAL A 369 34.48 -77.74 75.56
CA VAL A 369 35.92 -77.83 75.34
C VAL A 369 36.55 -76.48 75.71
N ALA A 370 37.38 -76.47 76.73
CA ALA A 370 38.22 -75.33 77.08
C ALA A 370 39.68 -75.68 76.82
N LYS A 371 40.36 -74.88 75.99
CA LYS A 371 41.77 -75.05 75.65
C LYS A 371 42.62 -74.03 76.42
N SER A 372 43.88 -74.38 76.67
CA SER A 372 44.86 -73.52 77.33
C SER A 372 45.36 -72.36 76.45
N ASP A 373 44.95 -72.30 75.18
CA ASP A 373 45.25 -71.22 74.23
C ASP A 373 44.31 -69.99 74.38
N GLY A 374 43.36 -70.04 75.32
CA GLY A 374 42.37 -68.98 75.55
C GLY A 374 41.05 -69.18 74.80
N THR A 375 40.91 -70.23 73.97
CA THR A 375 39.62 -70.56 73.35
C THR A 375 38.79 -71.51 74.21
N SER A 376 37.59 -71.06 74.56
CA SER A 376 36.49 -71.91 75.03
C SER A 376 35.50 -72.12 73.88
N GLN A 377 35.05 -73.36 73.72
CA GLN A 377 34.11 -73.78 72.68
C GLN A 377 33.01 -74.63 73.32
N VAL A 378 31.76 -74.33 72.98
CA VAL A 378 30.59 -75.11 73.38
C VAL A 378 29.92 -75.63 72.11
N ALA A 379 29.95 -76.95 71.92
CA ALA A 379 29.26 -77.64 70.84
C ALA A 379 27.94 -78.19 71.38
N VAL A 380 26.82 -77.64 70.90
CA VAL A 380 25.47 -78.06 71.31
C VAL A 380 24.85 -78.90 70.20
N SER A 381 24.55 -80.17 70.49
CA SER A 381 23.76 -81.03 69.61
C SER A 381 22.31 -81.00 70.07
N ALA A 382 21.52 -80.10 69.47
CA ALA A 382 20.10 -79.92 69.73
C ALA A 382 19.39 -79.33 68.50
N SER A 383 18.10 -79.60 68.34
CA SER A 383 17.27 -79.05 67.25
C SER A 383 16.86 -77.58 67.46
N GLN A 384 16.85 -77.11 68.72
CA GLN A 384 16.44 -75.74 69.08
C GLN A 384 17.31 -75.22 70.24
N PHE A 385 17.67 -73.93 70.22
CA PHE A 385 18.45 -73.28 71.28
C PHE A 385 17.67 -72.10 71.89
N PHE A 386 17.39 -72.20 73.19
CA PHE A 386 16.60 -71.23 73.93
C PHE A 386 17.46 -70.45 74.92
N VAL A 387 17.24 -69.13 75.00
CA VAL A 387 17.77 -68.27 76.06
C VAL A 387 16.60 -67.88 76.97
N TYR A 388 16.76 -68.09 78.28
CA TYR A 388 15.73 -67.84 79.28
C TYR A 388 15.99 -66.51 80.01
N ASP A 389 15.01 -65.61 80.01
CA ASP A 389 15.01 -64.42 80.88
C ASP A 389 14.40 -64.80 82.24
N PRO A 390 15.20 -64.87 83.33
CA PRO A 390 14.70 -65.26 84.65
C PRO A 390 13.70 -64.25 85.25
N ASN A 391 13.57 -63.06 84.67
CA ASN A 391 12.63 -62.03 85.13
C ASN A 391 11.24 -62.13 84.44
N LYS A 392 11.07 -63.06 83.49
CA LYS A 392 9.79 -63.33 82.79
C LYS A 392 9.52 -64.84 82.70
N PRO A 393 9.22 -65.51 83.83
CA PRO A 393 8.91 -66.93 83.83
C PRO A 393 7.67 -67.23 82.99
N GLY A 394 7.81 -68.16 82.03
CA GLY A 394 6.72 -68.65 81.18
C GLY A 394 6.86 -68.37 79.67
N THR A 395 7.78 -67.49 79.24
CA THR A 395 7.96 -67.16 77.81
C THR A 395 9.30 -67.68 77.27
N LEU A 396 9.29 -68.84 76.62
CA LEU A 396 10.42 -69.33 75.83
C LEU A 396 10.44 -68.61 74.48
N VAL A 397 11.50 -67.83 74.22
CA VAL A 397 11.72 -67.19 72.92
C VAL A 397 12.92 -67.84 72.23
N PRO A 398 12.74 -68.53 71.08
CA PRO A 398 13.87 -69.05 70.32
C PRO A 398 14.70 -67.86 69.80
N THR A 399 15.96 -67.77 70.26
CA THR A 399 16.88 -66.70 69.86
C THR A 399 17.62 -67.07 68.57
N PHE A 400 17.91 -68.37 68.43
CA PHE A 400 18.35 -69.00 67.19
C PHE A 400 17.56 -70.30 67.02
N ALA A 401 16.83 -70.43 65.91
CA ALA A 401 16.19 -71.68 65.51
C ALA A 401 16.86 -72.21 64.24
N ILE A 402 17.05 -73.53 64.13
CA ILE A 402 17.40 -74.16 62.87
C ILE A 402 16.09 -74.67 62.25
N ASP A 403 15.70 -74.08 61.13
CA ASP A 403 14.54 -74.52 60.34
C ASP A 403 15.02 -74.87 58.93
N ASN A 404 14.71 -76.09 58.47
CA ASN A 404 15.23 -76.70 57.23
C ASN A 404 16.75 -76.50 57.01
N GLY A 405 17.55 -76.53 58.09
CA GLY A 405 19.01 -76.36 58.06
C GLY A 405 19.50 -74.91 57.99
N ALA A 406 18.60 -73.91 57.95
CA ALA A 406 18.94 -72.50 57.99
C ALA A 406 18.75 -71.91 59.40
N VAL A 407 19.61 -70.97 59.80
CA VAL A 407 19.50 -70.26 61.08
C VAL A 407 18.51 -69.10 60.94
N VAL A 408 17.42 -69.16 61.69
CA VAL A 408 16.38 -68.12 61.76
C VAL A 408 16.59 -67.26 63.01
N ILE A 409 16.63 -65.94 62.82
CA ILE A 409 16.72 -64.93 63.89
C ILE A 409 15.52 -64.00 63.76
N PRO A 410 14.53 -64.02 64.68
CA PRO A 410 13.29 -63.23 64.54
C PRO A 410 13.48 -61.71 64.56
N LYS A 411 14.49 -61.22 65.29
CA LYS A 411 14.85 -59.79 65.34
C LYS A 411 16.31 -59.63 65.76
N ALA A 412 17.07 -58.85 65.00
CA ALA A 412 18.45 -58.49 65.32
C ALA A 412 18.64 -56.97 65.22
N LEU A 413 19.49 -56.41 66.08
CA LEU A 413 20.12 -55.11 65.91
C LEU A 413 21.59 -55.40 65.65
N ILE A 414 22.13 -54.94 64.52
CA ILE A 414 23.50 -55.24 64.08
C ILE A 414 24.19 -53.92 63.76
N GLU A 415 25.30 -53.65 64.44
CA GLU A 415 26.06 -52.40 64.29
C GLU A 415 26.83 -52.35 62.96
N SER A 416 27.40 -53.49 62.54
CA SER A 416 28.06 -53.64 61.25
C SER A 416 27.85 -55.05 60.70
N ALA A 417 27.45 -55.15 59.44
CA ALA A 417 27.22 -56.41 58.74
C ALA A 417 27.68 -56.32 57.28
N THR A 418 28.30 -57.38 56.77
CA THR A 418 28.48 -57.58 55.32
C THR A 418 27.55 -58.70 54.88
N ILE A 419 26.52 -58.34 54.12
CA ILE A 419 25.50 -59.27 53.62
C ILE A 419 25.74 -59.48 52.13
N GLN A 420 26.07 -60.70 51.70
CA GLN A 420 26.30 -61.01 50.28
C GLN A 420 25.02 -60.94 49.44
N VAL A 421 23.91 -61.44 49.99
CA VAL A 421 22.58 -61.44 49.36
C VAL A 421 21.55 -61.04 50.40
N LEU A 422 20.82 -59.94 50.15
CA LEU A 422 19.73 -59.47 51.00
C LEU A 422 18.41 -59.61 50.26
N GLN A 423 17.57 -60.55 50.68
CA GLN A 423 16.17 -60.64 50.26
C GLN A 423 15.29 -60.01 51.35
N ALA A 424 14.72 -58.85 51.09
CA ALA A 424 13.91 -58.11 52.05
C ALA A 424 12.71 -57.44 51.36
N GLN A 425 11.53 -57.49 51.99
CA GLN A 425 10.33 -56.81 51.49
C GLN A 425 10.44 -55.28 51.60
N LYS A 426 11.17 -54.77 52.59
CA LYS A 426 11.38 -53.34 52.82
C LYS A 426 12.78 -53.11 53.38
N ILE A 427 13.51 -52.19 52.75
CA ILE A 427 14.77 -51.63 53.25
C ILE A 427 14.50 -50.17 53.61
N THR A 428 14.81 -49.76 54.84
CA THR A 428 14.77 -48.36 55.27
C THR A 428 16.18 -47.96 55.67
N ALA A 429 16.78 -47.03 54.95
CA ALA A 429 18.15 -46.57 55.16
C ALA A 429 18.28 -45.12 54.71
N ASP A 430 19.11 -44.33 55.39
CA ASP A 430 19.39 -42.94 55.03
C ASP A 430 20.23 -42.83 53.74
N TYR A 431 21.02 -43.87 53.43
CA TYR A 431 21.88 -43.93 52.27
C TYR A 431 21.93 -45.34 51.69
N VAL A 432 21.67 -45.44 50.38
CA VAL A 432 21.81 -46.68 49.59
C VAL A 432 22.72 -46.38 48.41
N LYS A 433 23.85 -47.09 48.32
CA LYS A 433 24.80 -47.00 47.21
C LYS A 433 24.76 -48.27 46.38
N ALA A 434 24.05 -48.24 45.26
CA ALA A 434 24.16 -49.28 44.25
C ALA A 434 25.48 -49.12 43.48
N GLY A 435 26.18 -50.23 43.23
CA GLY A 435 27.42 -50.23 42.45
C GLY A 435 27.21 -50.33 40.94
N ILE A 436 26.10 -50.96 40.51
CA ILE A 436 25.79 -51.24 39.10
C ILE A 436 24.41 -50.68 38.73
N GLU A 437 23.34 -51.14 39.40
CA GLU A 437 21.96 -50.85 38.99
C GLU A 437 21.01 -50.73 40.20
N ILE A 438 19.93 -49.95 40.05
CA ILE A 438 18.72 -50.03 40.87
C ILE A 438 17.54 -50.29 39.93
N ALA A 439 17.14 -51.56 39.81
CA ALA A 439 15.96 -51.94 39.03
C ALA A 439 14.69 -51.76 39.87
N SER A 440 13.77 -50.90 39.43
CA SER A 440 12.46 -50.68 40.07
C SER A 440 11.40 -50.26 39.05
N PRO A 441 10.13 -50.71 39.17
CA PRO A 441 9.03 -50.18 38.36
C PRO A 441 8.79 -48.68 38.55
N LEU A 442 9.15 -48.12 39.72
CA LEU A 442 9.01 -46.70 40.04
C LEU A 442 10.14 -46.23 40.96
N ILE A 443 10.76 -45.09 40.63
CA ILE A 443 11.76 -44.43 41.48
C ILE A 443 11.28 -43.02 41.80
N ASN A 444 10.73 -42.85 42.99
CA ASN A 444 10.38 -41.52 43.51
C ASN A 444 11.63 -40.89 44.14
N THR A 445 12.22 -39.91 43.45
CA THR A 445 13.45 -39.21 43.88
C THR A 445 13.31 -37.70 43.72
N GLY A 446 13.95 -36.93 44.61
CA GLY A 446 13.92 -35.47 44.55
C GLY A 446 14.87 -34.86 43.52
N LYS A 447 16.02 -35.50 43.26
CA LYS A 447 17.04 -35.03 42.30
C LYS A 447 17.83 -36.21 41.73
N LEU A 448 17.87 -36.32 40.40
CA LEU A 448 18.87 -37.09 39.67
C LEU A 448 20.00 -36.14 39.25
N ARG A 449 21.26 -36.55 39.40
CA ARG A 449 22.44 -35.69 39.13
C ARG A 449 23.58 -36.53 38.55
N GLY A 450 24.04 -36.12 37.36
CA GLY A 450 25.16 -36.74 36.65
C GLY A 450 24.75 -37.92 35.77
N GLY A 451 25.48 -38.13 34.68
CA GLY A 451 25.22 -39.16 33.68
C GLY A 451 24.25 -38.74 32.58
N ASP A 452 24.03 -39.64 31.63
CA ASP A 452 23.04 -39.51 30.57
C ASP A 452 21.71 -40.17 30.99
N ALA A 453 20.59 -39.78 30.38
CA ALA A 453 19.27 -40.35 30.66
C ALA A 453 18.50 -40.70 29.38
N GLY A 454 18.22 -41.98 29.16
CA GLY A 454 17.45 -42.49 28.03
C GLY A 454 16.01 -42.86 28.41
N PHE A 455 15.05 -42.46 27.57
CA PHE A 455 13.62 -42.73 27.74
C PHE A 455 13.01 -43.31 26.46
N GLY A 456 12.26 -44.42 26.62
CA GLY A 456 11.65 -45.17 25.52
C GLY A 456 12.69 -45.88 24.64
N ALA A 457 12.97 -47.15 24.92
CA ALA A 457 13.94 -47.94 24.15
C ALA A 457 13.47 -48.18 22.70
N GLY A 458 14.43 -48.36 21.77
CA GLY A 458 14.20 -48.59 20.34
C GLY A 458 14.38 -47.35 19.44
N GLY A 459 14.78 -46.21 19.99
CA GLY A 459 14.98 -44.98 19.22
C GLY A 459 16.42 -44.72 18.75
N PRO A 460 16.62 -43.69 17.91
CA PRO A 460 17.91 -43.43 17.25
C PRO A 460 18.97 -42.81 18.17
N TYR A 461 18.61 -42.32 19.36
CA TYR A 461 19.52 -41.61 20.26
C TYR A 461 20.08 -42.57 21.31
N ASN A 462 21.22 -43.17 21.02
CA ASN A 462 21.88 -44.17 21.88
C ASN A 462 20.96 -45.35 22.27
N GLY A 463 20.05 -45.74 21.37
CA GLY A 463 19.02 -46.77 21.60
C GLY A 463 17.69 -46.26 22.18
N TYR A 464 17.51 -44.94 22.36
CA TYR A 464 16.31 -44.35 22.97
C TYR A 464 15.62 -43.31 22.07
N HIS A 465 14.31 -43.13 22.28
CA HIS A 465 13.47 -42.15 21.58
C HIS A 465 13.63 -40.73 22.14
N THR A 466 14.02 -40.61 23.41
CA THR A 466 14.51 -39.37 24.01
C THR A 466 15.78 -39.68 24.77
N PHE A 467 16.84 -38.90 24.56
CA PHE A 467 18.10 -39.04 25.27
C PHE A 467 18.58 -37.67 25.72
N ILE A 468 18.91 -37.55 27.01
CA ILE A 468 19.51 -36.35 27.60
C ILE A 468 20.97 -36.68 27.88
N HIS A 469 21.87 -35.99 27.18
CA HIS A 469 23.31 -36.12 27.38
C HIS A 469 23.75 -35.37 28.64
N SER A 470 24.84 -35.83 29.25
CA SER A 470 25.52 -35.22 30.40
C SER A 470 25.95 -33.75 30.20
N ASN A 471 26.05 -33.28 28.95
CA ASN A 471 26.28 -31.86 28.61
C ASN A 471 25.00 -31.00 28.56
N GLY A 472 23.82 -31.59 28.81
CA GLY A 472 22.51 -30.93 28.77
C GLY A 472 21.80 -30.95 27.41
N LEU A 473 22.39 -31.53 26.36
CA LEU A 473 21.72 -31.70 25.07
C LEU A 473 20.58 -32.71 25.19
N LEU A 474 19.36 -32.26 24.86
CA LEU A 474 18.19 -33.13 24.74
C LEU A 474 17.97 -33.45 23.25
N GLN A 475 18.03 -34.74 22.90
CA GLN A 475 17.63 -35.25 21.58
C GLN A 475 16.35 -36.07 21.74
N THR A 476 15.34 -35.82 20.90
CA THR A 476 14.07 -36.54 20.99
C THR A 476 13.35 -36.60 19.65
N ASN A 477 12.60 -37.69 19.43
CA ASN A 477 11.70 -37.84 18.28
C ASN A 477 10.46 -36.94 18.39
N ASN A 478 10.04 -36.55 19.60
CA ASN A 478 8.83 -35.75 19.81
C ASN A 478 8.90 -34.94 21.12
N LEU A 479 8.73 -33.63 21.02
CA LEU A 479 8.66 -32.72 22.16
C LEU A 479 7.37 -31.89 22.11
N GLN A 480 6.47 -32.12 23.06
CA GLN A 480 5.21 -31.38 23.18
C GLN A 480 5.29 -30.40 24.36
N ALA A 481 5.24 -29.10 24.09
CA ALA A 481 5.48 -28.04 25.08
C ALA A 481 4.36 -26.99 25.10
N ASN A 482 3.25 -27.32 25.76
CA ASN A 482 1.98 -26.55 25.71
C ASN A 482 2.09 -25.08 26.17
N ASN A 483 3.07 -24.76 27.01
CA ASN A 483 3.39 -23.40 27.45
C ASN A 483 4.91 -23.12 27.36
N GLY A 484 5.59 -23.78 26.40
CA GLY A 484 7.03 -23.66 26.23
C GLY A 484 7.46 -22.30 25.67
N TYR A 485 8.62 -21.83 26.10
CA TYR A 485 9.25 -20.62 25.58
C TYR A 485 10.68 -20.94 25.15
N PHE A 486 10.93 -20.91 23.85
CA PHE A 486 12.20 -21.25 23.24
C PHE A 486 13.02 -19.98 22.94
N ARG A 487 14.29 -19.96 23.32
CA ARG A 487 15.27 -18.91 22.96
C ARG A 487 16.40 -19.52 22.15
N GLY A 488 16.84 -18.82 21.11
CA GLY A 488 17.91 -19.25 20.22
C GLY A 488 17.42 -19.55 18.80
N ASN A 489 18.25 -20.22 18.01
CA ASN A 489 17.93 -20.60 16.64
C ASN A 489 17.00 -21.83 16.62
N ILE A 490 16.05 -21.83 15.69
CA ILE A 490 15.23 -23.00 15.34
C ILE A 490 15.51 -23.31 13.87
N GLU A 491 16.31 -24.34 13.62
CA GLU A 491 16.84 -24.68 12.29
C GLU A 491 16.22 -25.98 11.75
N GLY A 492 16.09 -26.09 10.42
CA GLY A 492 15.66 -27.33 9.76
C GLY A 492 14.16 -27.69 9.87
N THR A 493 13.27 -26.72 10.10
CA THR A 493 11.84 -27.01 10.35
C THR A 493 10.91 -26.69 9.17
N THR A 494 9.92 -27.57 8.97
CA THR A 494 8.61 -27.17 8.42
C THR A 494 7.72 -26.82 9.61
N ILE A 495 7.45 -25.53 9.84
CA ILE A 495 6.51 -25.08 10.89
C ILE A 495 5.07 -25.30 10.39
N ASN A 496 4.63 -26.56 10.42
CA ASN A 496 3.30 -26.95 9.96
C ASN A 496 2.28 -26.86 11.11
N GLY A 497 1.30 -25.95 11.01
CA GLY A 497 0.15 -25.91 11.91
C GLY A 497 0.20 -24.88 13.05
N GLY A 498 1.22 -24.04 13.14
CA GLY A 498 1.20 -22.86 14.01
C GLY A 498 0.60 -21.65 13.29
N VAL A 499 -0.68 -21.32 13.52
CA VAL A 499 -1.14 -19.98 13.14
C VAL A 499 -0.46 -18.98 14.07
N ILE A 500 0.42 -18.14 13.53
CA ILE A 500 1.02 -17.01 14.24
C ILE A 500 -0.06 -15.91 14.38
N LYS A 501 -1.06 -16.18 15.24
CA LYS A 501 -2.20 -15.29 15.50
C LYS A 501 -1.77 -14.22 16.50
N GLY A 502 -1.56 -13.00 16.01
CA GLY A 502 -1.29 -11.82 16.83
C GLY A 502 0.14 -11.69 17.37
N ALA A 503 1.13 -12.38 16.79
CA ALA A 503 2.53 -12.15 17.15
C ALA A 503 3.21 -11.14 16.22
N THR A 504 3.92 -10.17 16.79
CA THR A 504 4.72 -9.21 16.02
C THR A 504 6.07 -9.82 15.64
N ILE A 505 6.25 -10.16 14.37
CA ILE A 505 7.55 -10.61 13.84
C ILE A 505 8.41 -9.38 13.56
N ILE A 506 9.29 -9.02 14.49
CA ILE A 506 10.18 -7.87 14.36
C ILE A 506 11.56 -8.36 13.88
N ALA A 507 12.03 -7.80 12.76
CA ALA A 507 13.39 -7.94 12.21
C ALA A 507 13.81 -9.32 11.64
N SER A 508 12.89 -10.11 11.08
CA SER A 508 13.28 -11.34 10.35
C SER A 508 13.73 -11.07 8.91
N THR A 509 14.96 -11.47 8.56
CA THR A 509 15.37 -11.70 7.17
C THR A 509 15.12 -13.16 6.82
N PHE A 510 14.24 -13.42 5.85
CA PHE A 510 13.91 -14.79 5.42
C PHE A 510 15.04 -15.36 4.53
N TYR A 511 15.96 -16.13 5.13
CA TYR A 511 17.00 -16.86 4.40
C TYR A 511 16.54 -18.28 4.02
N GLN A 512 15.59 -18.38 3.09
CA GLN A 512 15.33 -19.62 2.35
C GLN A 512 14.73 -19.30 0.98
N SER A 513 15.09 -20.09 -0.03
CA SER A 513 14.60 -19.98 -1.41
C SER A 513 13.14 -20.42 -1.56
N VAL A 514 12.23 -19.68 -0.91
CA VAL A 514 10.79 -19.84 -1.10
C VAL A 514 10.39 -19.04 -2.33
N VAL A 515 10.11 -19.73 -3.43
CA VAL A 515 9.47 -19.12 -4.61
C VAL A 515 8.01 -18.82 -4.24
N LEU A 516 7.74 -17.59 -3.79
CA LEU A 516 6.41 -17.13 -3.39
C LEU A 516 5.56 -16.75 -4.62
N TYR A 517 4.93 -17.75 -5.24
CA TYR A 517 3.86 -17.51 -6.21
C TYR A 517 2.61 -16.95 -5.52
N THR A 518 2.55 -15.62 -5.44
CA THR A 518 1.37 -14.89 -4.99
C THR A 518 0.49 -14.55 -6.20
N THR A 519 -0.73 -15.07 -6.24
CA THR A 519 -1.68 -14.75 -7.31
C THR A 519 -2.44 -13.46 -7.00
N PHE A 520 -2.41 -12.50 -7.92
CA PHE A 520 -3.47 -11.49 -8.00
C PHE A 520 -4.60 -12.02 -8.87
N GLY A 521 -5.76 -12.23 -8.28
CA GLY A 521 -6.95 -12.66 -8.99
C GLY A 521 -7.99 -13.21 -8.03
N ASP A 522 -9.22 -12.72 -8.16
CA ASP A 522 -10.40 -13.30 -7.50
C ASP A 522 -10.75 -14.61 -8.21
N ASN A 523 -10.05 -15.69 -7.85
CA ASN A 523 -10.09 -16.97 -8.56
C ASN A 523 -10.60 -18.12 -7.65
N ALA A 524 -11.61 -17.83 -6.84
CA ALA A 524 -12.24 -18.79 -5.93
C ALA A 524 -13.00 -19.94 -6.64
N THR A 525 -13.08 -19.95 -7.97
CA THR A 525 -13.95 -20.84 -8.75
C THR A 525 -13.25 -21.66 -9.84
N THR A 526 -11.94 -21.49 -10.09
CA THR A 526 -11.21 -22.35 -11.05
C THR A 526 -10.02 -23.06 -10.41
N SER A 527 -10.08 -24.39 -10.40
CA SER A 527 -8.97 -25.29 -10.06
C SER A 527 -7.92 -25.37 -11.19
N LEU A 528 -7.63 -24.23 -11.83
CA LEU A 528 -6.70 -24.13 -12.94
C LEU A 528 -5.31 -23.84 -12.40
N SER A 529 -4.54 -24.92 -12.25
CA SER A 529 -3.13 -24.90 -11.88
C SER A 529 -2.32 -23.90 -12.73
N TYR A 530 -1.31 -23.27 -12.11
CA TYR A 530 -0.16 -22.80 -12.89
C TYR A 530 0.39 -23.95 -13.76
N PRO A 531 0.96 -23.66 -14.95
CA PRO A 531 1.69 -24.65 -15.73
C PRO A 531 2.66 -25.42 -14.83
N SER A 532 2.41 -26.72 -14.69
CA SER A 532 2.83 -27.47 -13.51
C SER A 532 4.32 -27.80 -13.53
N ALA A 533 5.08 -27.16 -12.63
CA ALA A 533 6.44 -27.59 -12.27
C ALA A 533 6.75 -27.40 -10.77
N LEU A 534 6.21 -26.36 -10.12
CA LEU A 534 6.50 -26.00 -8.72
C LEU A 534 5.19 -25.72 -7.97
N GLY A 535 4.85 -26.57 -6.99
CA GLY A 535 3.48 -26.69 -6.48
C GLY A 535 3.03 -25.62 -5.47
N GLY A 536 1.70 -25.48 -5.35
CA GLY A 536 1.02 -25.00 -4.14
C GLY A 536 1.18 -23.50 -3.78
N GLY A 537 0.66 -22.59 -4.60
CA GLY A 537 0.59 -21.17 -4.26
C GLY A 537 -0.48 -20.83 -3.21
N LEU A 538 -0.17 -19.87 -2.32
CA LEU A 538 -1.10 -19.30 -1.34
C LEU A 538 -1.81 -18.08 -1.95
N VAL A 539 -3.15 -18.09 -1.96
CA VAL A 539 -3.95 -16.92 -2.42
C VAL A 539 -3.99 -15.87 -1.30
N VAL A 540 -3.53 -14.65 -1.59
CA VAL A 540 -3.57 -13.51 -0.66
C VAL A 540 -4.36 -12.37 -1.29
N THR A 541 -5.52 -12.07 -0.73
CA THR A 541 -6.36 -10.92 -1.13
C THR A 541 -6.03 -9.71 -0.28
N SER A 542 -5.57 -8.61 -0.89
CA SER A 542 -5.35 -7.31 -0.24
C SER A 542 -5.59 -6.17 -1.24
N GLU A 543 -5.94 -4.99 -0.72
CA GLU A 543 -6.17 -3.76 -1.50
C GLU A 543 -4.89 -3.27 -2.19
N SER A 544 -3.73 -3.53 -1.60
CA SER A 544 -2.42 -3.28 -2.19
C SER A 544 -1.47 -4.39 -1.80
N VAL A 545 -0.84 -5.01 -2.79
CA VAL A 545 0.25 -5.97 -2.58
C VAL A 545 1.41 -5.53 -3.46
N ARG A 546 2.59 -5.43 -2.85
CA ARG A 546 3.87 -5.40 -3.55
C ARG A 546 4.56 -6.72 -3.29
N VAL A 547 4.80 -7.46 -4.37
CA VAL A 547 5.61 -8.69 -4.34
C VAL A 547 7.02 -8.31 -4.79
N THR A 548 8.06 -8.91 -4.21
CA THR A 548 9.43 -8.80 -4.73
C THR A 548 10.08 -10.17 -4.66
N LEU A 549 10.28 -10.83 -5.81
CA LEU A 549 10.88 -12.15 -5.90
C LEU A 549 12.29 -12.04 -6.51
N PRO A 550 13.36 -12.37 -5.76
CA PRO A 550 14.68 -12.64 -6.32
C PRO A 550 14.76 -14.09 -6.79
N GLU A 551 14.71 -14.31 -8.10
CA GLU A 551 14.90 -15.63 -8.71
C GLU A 551 16.31 -15.74 -9.29
N THR A 552 17.01 -16.83 -8.95
CA THR A 552 18.36 -17.13 -9.46
C THR A 552 18.35 -18.40 -10.30
N SER A 553 18.83 -18.30 -11.55
CA SER A 553 18.94 -19.43 -12.47
C SER A 553 20.36 -19.55 -13.03
N TYR A 554 20.81 -20.78 -13.25
CA TYR A 554 22.10 -21.12 -13.85
C TYR A 554 21.87 -21.84 -15.18
N TYR A 555 22.60 -21.41 -16.22
CA TYR A 555 22.70 -22.11 -17.50
C TYR A 555 23.96 -22.98 -17.52
N SER A 556 23.90 -24.11 -18.22
CA SER A 556 25.03 -25.01 -18.48
C SER A 556 25.19 -25.25 -19.98
N ASP A 557 26.41 -25.58 -20.40
CA ASP A 557 26.83 -25.49 -21.80
C ASP A 557 25.91 -26.22 -22.78
N GLY A 558 25.63 -25.56 -23.91
CA GLY A 558 24.72 -26.03 -24.97
C GLY A 558 23.21 -25.89 -24.70
N ALA A 559 22.76 -25.49 -23.52
CA ALA A 559 21.33 -25.34 -23.22
C ALA A 559 20.73 -24.01 -23.74
N THR A 560 20.29 -23.99 -25.01
CA THR A 560 19.53 -22.87 -25.63
C THR A 560 18.09 -22.71 -25.11
N ALA A 561 17.76 -23.33 -23.98
CA ALA A 561 16.42 -23.31 -23.43
C ALA A 561 16.08 -21.92 -22.85
N PRO A 562 14.91 -21.34 -23.18
CA PRO A 562 14.47 -20.10 -22.54
C PRO A 562 14.18 -20.33 -21.06
N VAL A 563 14.48 -19.34 -20.22
CA VAL A 563 14.04 -19.31 -18.82
C VAL A 563 12.97 -18.23 -18.66
N ASP A 564 11.83 -18.63 -18.12
CA ASP A 564 10.62 -17.81 -18.02
C ASP A 564 10.35 -17.41 -16.56
N PHE A 565 10.38 -16.11 -16.29
CA PHE A 565 10.23 -15.51 -14.96
C PHE A 565 8.85 -14.87 -14.82
N PHE A 566 8.09 -15.24 -13.79
CA PHE A 566 6.67 -14.91 -13.66
C PHE A 566 6.39 -13.87 -12.57
N PRO A 567 6.15 -12.58 -12.93
CA PRO A 567 5.64 -11.63 -11.97
C PRO A 567 4.28 -12.13 -11.45
N ALA A 568 4.15 -12.15 -10.13
CA ALA A 568 2.90 -12.42 -9.44
C ALA A 568 1.71 -11.62 -10.04
N GLY A 569 0.72 -12.33 -10.61
CA GLY A 569 -0.57 -11.75 -11.01
C GLY A 569 -1.09 -12.11 -12.41
N ASP A 570 -2.41 -12.22 -12.51
CA ASP A 570 -3.12 -12.43 -13.78
C ASP A 570 -3.75 -11.10 -14.24
N VAL A 571 -3.63 -10.77 -15.53
CA VAL A 571 -4.26 -9.59 -16.14
C VAL A 571 -5.30 -10.08 -17.14
N SER A 572 -6.60 -9.88 -16.87
CA SER A 572 -7.64 -10.43 -17.75
C SER A 572 -7.70 -9.68 -19.09
N ILE A 573 -7.00 -10.17 -20.13
CA ILE A 573 -6.91 -9.57 -21.46
C ILE A 573 -7.53 -10.48 -22.52
N ASN A 574 -8.74 -10.14 -22.99
CA ASN A 574 -9.40 -10.89 -24.06
C ASN A 574 -8.65 -10.76 -25.41
N THR A 575 -8.88 -11.72 -26.33
CA THR A 575 -8.25 -11.84 -27.67
C THR A 575 -8.47 -10.67 -28.63
N MET A 576 -9.17 -9.62 -28.20
CA MET A 576 -9.30 -8.32 -28.88
C MET A 576 -8.69 -7.16 -28.06
N ASN A 577 -7.56 -7.40 -27.37
CA ASN A 577 -6.73 -6.43 -26.64
C ASN A 577 -7.47 -5.56 -25.59
N ARG A 578 -8.04 -6.15 -24.52
CA ARG A 578 -8.67 -5.36 -23.43
C ARG A 578 -8.44 -5.97 -22.04
N ALA A 579 -7.70 -5.27 -21.19
CA ALA A 579 -7.42 -5.68 -19.80
C ALA A 579 -8.57 -5.34 -18.83
N ARG A 580 -8.57 -6.03 -17.68
CA ARG A 580 -9.46 -5.76 -16.51
C ARG A 580 -9.36 -4.33 -15.94
N TYR A 581 -8.28 -3.61 -16.23
CA TYR A 581 -8.01 -2.25 -15.74
C TYR A 581 -8.11 -1.26 -16.89
N ARG A 582 -8.91 -0.18 -16.74
CA ARG A 582 -9.00 0.93 -17.70
C ARG A 582 -7.66 1.64 -17.88
N THR A 583 -6.86 1.74 -16.82
CA THR A 583 -5.49 2.26 -16.87
C THR A 583 -4.56 1.35 -16.08
N ILE A 584 -3.41 1.00 -16.65
CA ILE A 584 -2.27 0.47 -15.89
C ILE A 584 -1.31 1.63 -15.62
N PRO A 585 -1.04 2.02 -14.36
CA PRO A 585 -0.02 3.01 -14.01
C PRO A 585 1.42 2.66 -14.41
N ASP A 586 2.29 3.67 -14.40
CA ASP A 586 3.74 3.48 -14.46
C ASP A 586 4.23 2.59 -13.30
N GLY A 587 5.11 1.64 -13.60
CA GLY A 587 5.77 0.80 -12.60
C GLY A 587 4.86 -0.20 -11.86
N VAL A 588 3.67 -0.53 -12.39
CA VAL A 588 2.86 -1.67 -11.90
C VAL A 588 3.63 -2.97 -12.01
N PHE A 589 4.28 -3.19 -13.16
CA PHE A 589 5.23 -4.28 -13.36
C PHE A 589 6.63 -3.69 -13.42
N ASN A 590 7.56 -4.15 -12.58
CA ASN A 590 8.99 -3.86 -12.71
C ASN A 590 9.77 -5.17 -12.71
N PHE A 591 10.82 -5.21 -13.52
CA PHE A 591 11.77 -6.31 -13.60
C PHE A 591 13.18 -5.72 -13.56
N THR A 592 14.01 -6.20 -12.65
CA THR A 592 15.42 -5.84 -12.55
C THR A 592 16.23 -7.11 -12.77
N VAL A 593 16.80 -7.25 -13.96
CA VAL A 593 17.67 -8.35 -14.33
C VAL A 593 19.11 -7.95 -14.05
N ARG A 594 19.86 -8.78 -13.33
CA ARG A 594 21.26 -8.55 -12.96
C ARG A 594 22.08 -9.82 -13.15
N ARG A 595 23.33 -9.66 -13.58
CA ARG A 595 24.32 -10.75 -13.57
C ARG A 595 24.94 -10.90 -12.16
N PRO A 596 25.02 -12.10 -11.57
CA PRO A 596 25.88 -12.35 -10.41
C PRO A 596 27.34 -12.06 -10.77
N ARG A 597 28.17 -11.74 -9.76
CA ARG A 597 29.63 -11.54 -9.95
C ARG A 597 30.42 -12.85 -10.20
N VAL A 598 29.75 -13.99 -10.29
CA VAL A 598 30.36 -15.30 -10.53
C VAL A 598 30.47 -15.50 -12.04
N GLY A 599 31.64 -15.94 -12.51
CA GLY A 599 32.01 -15.89 -13.94
C GLY A 599 31.01 -16.58 -14.87
N GLY A 600 30.68 -15.90 -15.97
CA GLY A 600 29.80 -16.40 -17.04
C GLY A 600 29.57 -15.35 -18.12
N SER A 601 29.41 -15.81 -19.36
CA SER A 601 28.96 -15.05 -20.52
C SER A 601 27.47 -14.75 -20.35
N GLY A 602 27.16 -13.55 -19.86
CA GLY A 602 25.79 -13.16 -19.54
C GLY A 602 24.79 -13.32 -20.70
N PHE A 603 23.53 -13.52 -20.33
CA PHE A 603 22.40 -13.70 -21.25
C PHE A 603 22.29 -12.57 -22.30
N LEU A 604 21.76 -12.94 -23.46
CA LEU A 604 21.85 -12.14 -24.69
C LEU A 604 20.55 -11.44 -25.06
N GLN A 605 19.38 -11.97 -24.67
CA GLN A 605 18.10 -11.37 -25.03
C GLN A 605 17.11 -11.37 -23.87
N ILE A 606 16.31 -10.31 -23.81
CA ILE A 606 15.21 -10.11 -22.86
C ILE A 606 13.95 -9.83 -23.65
N PHE A 607 12.92 -10.65 -23.43
CA PHE A 607 11.59 -10.45 -23.99
C PHE A 607 10.56 -10.27 -22.87
N VAL A 608 9.59 -9.39 -23.08
CA VAL A 608 8.35 -9.36 -22.29
C VAL A 608 7.28 -10.06 -23.12
N GLN A 609 6.66 -11.08 -22.53
CA GLN A 609 5.58 -11.85 -23.17
C GLN A 609 4.29 -11.71 -22.38
N ALA A 610 3.16 -11.67 -23.08
CA ALA A 610 1.85 -12.01 -22.55
C ALA A 610 1.53 -13.44 -22.97
N ILE A 611 1.17 -14.31 -22.03
CA ILE A 611 0.74 -15.70 -22.28
C ILE A 611 -0.70 -15.92 -21.82
N ASN A 612 -1.45 -16.82 -22.45
CA ASN A 612 -2.76 -17.25 -21.94
C ASN A 612 -2.62 -18.19 -20.73
N LEU A 613 -3.74 -18.50 -20.06
CA LEU A 613 -3.75 -19.41 -18.90
C LEU A 613 -3.16 -20.81 -19.20
N SER A 614 -3.23 -21.27 -20.46
CA SER A 614 -2.70 -22.56 -20.90
C SER A 614 -1.21 -22.55 -21.26
N GLY A 615 -0.49 -21.44 -21.06
CA GLY A 615 0.94 -21.33 -21.37
C GLY A 615 1.27 -20.81 -22.77
N GLY A 616 0.29 -20.65 -23.66
CA GLY A 616 0.52 -20.21 -25.03
C GLY A 616 0.79 -18.71 -25.12
N VAL A 617 1.81 -18.30 -25.89
CA VAL A 617 2.16 -16.88 -26.09
C VAL A 617 1.08 -16.17 -26.92
N VAL A 618 0.56 -15.07 -26.38
CA VAL A 618 -0.47 -14.21 -27.00
C VAL A 618 0.16 -12.96 -27.62
N ALA A 619 1.20 -12.41 -26.99
CA ALA A 619 2.02 -11.33 -27.54
C ALA A 619 3.46 -11.40 -26.98
N GLU A 620 4.43 -10.92 -27.74
CA GLU A 620 5.83 -10.82 -27.33
C GLU A 620 6.43 -9.51 -27.84
N ALA A 621 7.26 -8.85 -27.02
CA ALA A 621 8.14 -7.79 -27.48
C ALA A 621 9.56 -7.96 -26.91
N ARG A 622 10.55 -7.73 -27.77
CA ARG A 622 11.97 -7.72 -27.40
C ARG A 622 12.32 -6.39 -26.73
N ILE A 623 12.91 -6.45 -25.54
CA ILE A 623 13.46 -5.28 -24.83
C ILE A 623 14.97 -5.17 -25.07
N VAL A 624 15.66 -6.30 -25.04
CA VAL A 624 17.09 -6.41 -25.37
C VAL A 624 17.28 -7.53 -26.37
N GLY A 625 17.96 -7.25 -27.48
CA GLY A 625 18.43 -8.25 -28.43
C GLY A 625 19.91 -8.54 -28.26
N THR A 626 20.42 -9.50 -29.03
CA THR A 626 21.81 -10.01 -28.92
C THR A 626 22.85 -8.89 -29.02
N ASP A 627 22.65 -7.99 -29.99
CA ASP A 627 23.67 -7.01 -30.40
C ASP A 627 23.27 -5.58 -29.97
N THR A 628 21.98 -5.37 -29.66
CA THR A 628 21.39 -4.06 -29.39
C THR A 628 20.28 -4.15 -28.34
N ALA A 629 20.33 -3.27 -27.34
CA ALA A 629 19.19 -2.99 -26.48
C ALA A 629 18.30 -1.91 -27.11
N ASN A 630 17.00 -1.90 -26.78
CA ASN A 630 16.16 -0.75 -27.09
C ASN A 630 16.70 0.49 -26.36
N ALA A 631 16.51 1.69 -26.93
CA ALA A 631 16.93 2.91 -26.23
C ALA A 631 16.17 3.07 -24.91
N VAL A 632 16.87 3.52 -23.86
CA VAL A 632 16.26 3.73 -22.55
C VAL A 632 15.14 4.77 -22.66
N GLY A 633 13.96 4.41 -22.17
CA GLY A 633 12.73 5.21 -22.30
C GLY A 633 11.83 4.83 -23.47
N THR A 634 12.33 4.14 -24.51
CA THR A 634 11.48 3.67 -25.62
C THR A 634 10.49 2.61 -25.13
N THR A 635 9.21 2.80 -25.45
CA THR A 635 8.13 1.87 -25.15
C THR A 635 7.92 0.82 -26.23
N VAL A 636 7.58 -0.40 -25.82
CA VAL A 636 7.03 -1.47 -26.66
C VAL A 636 5.69 -1.90 -26.11
N ASN A 637 4.73 -2.24 -26.97
CA ASN A 637 3.42 -2.71 -26.54
C ASN A 637 3.35 -4.24 -26.52
N VAL A 638 2.84 -4.82 -25.44
CA VAL A 638 2.59 -6.26 -25.29
C VAL A 638 1.16 -6.43 -24.79
N ALA A 639 0.28 -6.98 -25.63
CA ALA A 639 -1.15 -7.19 -25.33
C ALA A 639 -1.89 -5.94 -24.78
N GLY A 640 -1.58 -4.76 -25.31
CA GLY A 640 -2.16 -3.48 -24.87
C GLY A 640 -1.40 -2.77 -23.74
N VAL A 641 -0.42 -3.43 -23.11
CA VAL A 641 0.40 -2.84 -22.03
C VAL A 641 1.76 -2.39 -22.57
N ASN A 642 2.10 -1.14 -22.34
CA ASN A 642 3.38 -0.55 -22.71
C ASN A 642 4.45 -0.91 -21.66
N PHE A 643 5.60 -1.39 -22.10
CA PHE A 643 6.80 -1.62 -21.30
C PHE A 643 7.96 -0.81 -21.86
N ALA A 644 8.84 -0.30 -21.00
CA ALA A 644 10.06 0.41 -21.39
C ALA A 644 11.27 -0.13 -20.65
N LEU A 645 12.43 -0.13 -21.31
CA LEU A 645 13.73 -0.26 -20.66
C LEU A 645 14.00 1.05 -19.91
N THR A 646 14.11 1.00 -18.58
CA THR A 646 14.31 2.18 -17.72
C THR A 646 15.77 2.36 -17.28
N TYR A 647 16.56 1.29 -17.32
CA TYR A 647 18.01 1.32 -17.14
C TYR A 647 18.64 0.17 -17.94
N TYR A 648 19.83 0.40 -18.48
CA TYR A 648 20.60 -0.63 -19.17
C TYR A 648 22.10 -0.46 -18.94
N ARG A 649 22.78 -1.56 -18.67
CA ARG A 649 24.22 -1.69 -18.67
C ARG A 649 24.60 -2.95 -19.45
N GLY A 650 25.20 -2.74 -20.63
CA GLY A 650 25.87 -3.79 -21.37
C GLY A 650 27.19 -4.18 -20.69
N GLY A 651 27.56 -5.45 -20.80
CA GLY A 651 28.84 -5.97 -20.33
C GLY A 651 29.98 -5.73 -21.33
N SER A 652 31.20 -5.99 -20.88
CA SER A 652 32.46 -5.71 -21.59
C SER A 652 32.62 -6.31 -22.99
N ASN A 653 31.87 -7.36 -23.33
CA ASN A 653 31.95 -8.04 -24.63
C ASN A 653 30.85 -7.62 -25.61
N GLY A 654 30.08 -6.54 -25.33
CA GLY A 654 29.04 -6.00 -26.23
C GLY A 654 27.72 -6.77 -26.22
N TYR A 655 27.76 -8.10 -26.20
CA TYR A 655 26.57 -8.96 -26.37
C TYR A 655 25.85 -9.35 -25.06
N ALA A 656 26.49 -9.19 -23.89
CA ALA A 656 26.00 -9.74 -22.64
C ALA A 656 25.42 -8.66 -21.70
N VAL A 657 24.19 -8.82 -21.21
CA VAL A 657 23.56 -7.87 -20.27
C VAL A 657 24.15 -7.99 -18.86
N GLU A 658 24.64 -6.89 -18.28
CA GLU A 658 25.09 -6.86 -16.87
C GLU A 658 23.94 -6.49 -15.94
N GLU A 659 23.18 -5.45 -16.32
CA GLU A 659 22.00 -5.01 -15.60
C GLU A 659 20.97 -4.39 -16.56
N ALA A 660 19.70 -4.76 -16.44
CA ALA A 660 18.60 -4.19 -17.21
C ALA A 660 17.37 -4.02 -16.31
N HIS A 661 16.79 -2.82 -16.29
CA HIS A 661 15.53 -2.55 -15.60
C HIS A 661 14.43 -2.34 -16.64
N ILE A 662 13.32 -3.05 -16.51
CA ILE A 662 12.16 -2.97 -17.40
C ILE A 662 10.97 -2.61 -16.53
N ALA A 663 10.20 -1.58 -16.91
CA ALA A 663 9.00 -1.17 -16.19
C ALA A 663 7.80 -1.03 -17.14
N SER A 664 6.60 -1.33 -16.66
CA SER A 664 5.38 -0.93 -17.35
C SER A 664 5.26 0.60 -17.35
N ARG A 665 4.73 1.16 -18.42
CA ARG A 665 4.38 2.57 -18.57
C ARG A 665 2.88 2.74 -18.61
N ARG A 666 2.41 3.96 -18.34
CA ARG A 666 1.00 4.30 -18.33
C ARG A 666 0.34 3.83 -19.62
N SER A 667 -0.59 2.89 -19.47
CA SER A 667 -1.27 2.22 -20.57
C SER A 667 -2.77 2.39 -20.39
N LEU A 668 -3.41 3.06 -21.34
CA LEU A 668 -4.86 3.20 -21.41
C LEU A 668 -5.41 2.02 -22.18
N LEU A 669 -6.33 1.28 -21.55
CA LEU A 669 -6.98 0.12 -22.12
C LEU A 669 -8.46 0.45 -22.24
N GLY A 670 -9.01 0.29 -23.45
CA GLY A 670 -10.36 0.73 -23.78
C GLY A 670 -11.44 0.03 -22.96
N SER A 671 -12.64 0.64 -22.91
CA SER A 671 -13.76 0.10 -22.14
C SER A 671 -14.16 -1.32 -22.59
N GLY A 672 -14.13 -2.27 -21.65
CA GLY A 672 -14.60 -3.63 -21.88
C GLY A 672 -14.18 -4.58 -20.77
N TRP A 673 -15.13 -5.02 -19.96
CA TRP A 673 -14.94 -6.08 -18.99
C TRP A 673 -14.98 -7.45 -19.67
N THR A 674 -14.08 -8.37 -19.29
CA THR A 674 -14.30 -9.82 -19.50
C THR A 674 -14.53 -10.49 -18.15
N TYR A 675 -15.54 -11.36 -18.11
CA TYR A 675 -15.87 -12.22 -16.97
C TYR A 675 -15.29 -13.63 -17.14
N SER A 676 -14.58 -13.90 -18.24
CA SER A 676 -14.10 -15.24 -18.58
C SER A 676 -12.66 -15.43 -18.10
N ALA A 677 -12.45 -16.30 -17.12
CA ALA A 677 -11.11 -16.63 -16.62
C ALA A 677 -10.18 -17.11 -17.75
N SER A 678 -10.68 -17.94 -18.68
CA SER A 678 -9.92 -18.45 -19.83
C SER A 678 -9.51 -17.37 -20.85
N GLN A 679 -10.05 -16.15 -20.75
CA GLN A 679 -9.63 -14.97 -21.51
C GLN A 679 -8.66 -14.08 -20.71
N SER A 680 -7.98 -14.63 -19.70
CA SER A 680 -6.92 -13.91 -18.98
C SER A 680 -5.53 -14.25 -19.51
N VAL A 681 -4.65 -13.25 -19.47
CA VAL A 681 -3.23 -13.41 -19.81
C VAL A 681 -2.35 -13.09 -18.62
N ARG A 682 -1.13 -13.61 -18.66
CA ARG A 682 -0.08 -13.38 -17.67
C ARG A 682 1.09 -12.72 -18.38
N PHE A 683 1.62 -11.65 -17.80
CA PHE A 683 2.90 -11.13 -18.26
C PHE A 683 4.02 -12.00 -17.68
N ARG A 684 5.08 -12.21 -18.46
CA ARG A 684 6.31 -12.87 -18.01
C ARG A 684 7.53 -12.25 -18.68
N LEU A 685 8.66 -12.35 -18.01
CA LEU A 685 9.96 -12.00 -18.59
C LEU A 685 10.63 -13.28 -19.07
N ARG A 686 10.91 -13.37 -20.37
CA ARG A 686 11.59 -14.51 -20.97
C ARG A 686 13.03 -14.11 -21.29
N LEU A 687 13.97 -14.85 -20.73
CA LEU A 687 15.40 -14.69 -20.97
C LEU A 687 15.89 -15.81 -21.89
N THR A 688 16.79 -15.48 -22.81
CA THR A 688 17.51 -16.46 -23.62
C THR A 688 19.01 -16.17 -23.62
N SER A 689 19.80 -17.24 -23.66
CA SER A 689 21.26 -17.19 -23.78
C SER A 689 21.71 -18.20 -24.83
N LEU A 690 22.83 -17.89 -25.49
CA LEU A 690 23.59 -18.86 -26.30
C LEU A 690 24.83 -19.38 -25.56
N HIS A 691 25.02 -18.95 -24.29
CA HIS A 691 26.22 -19.21 -23.51
C HIS A 691 25.94 -19.37 -22.00
N ASP A 692 26.91 -19.94 -21.30
CA ASP A 692 26.88 -20.16 -19.85
C ASP A 692 26.84 -18.87 -19.03
N GLY A 693 25.85 -18.78 -18.16
CA GLY A 693 25.70 -17.65 -17.26
C GLY A 693 24.76 -17.94 -16.10
N ALA A 694 24.85 -17.10 -15.09
CA ALA A 694 23.87 -17.02 -14.03
C ALA A 694 23.13 -15.68 -14.12
N VAL A 695 21.89 -15.65 -13.63
CA VAL A 695 21.07 -14.43 -13.62
C VAL A 695 20.32 -14.31 -12.29
N ILE A 696 20.17 -13.07 -11.82
CA ILE A 696 19.25 -12.69 -10.74
C ILE A 696 18.16 -11.82 -11.35
N VAL A 697 16.92 -12.28 -11.35
CA VAL A 697 15.75 -11.46 -11.69
C VAL A 697 15.08 -11.05 -10.40
N ASN A 698 15.03 -9.75 -10.12
CA ASN A 698 14.16 -9.19 -9.09
C ASN A 698 12.92 -8.65 -9.79
N MET A 699 11.79 -9.33 -9.63
CA MET A 699 10.52 -8.88 -10.21
C MET A 699 9.59 -8.33 -9.13
N SER A 700 8.87 -7.27 -9.44
CA SER A 700 7.81 -6.75 -8.58
C SER A 700 6.55 -6.43 -9.36
N ALA A 701 5.42 -6.95 -8.91
CA ALA A 701 4.09 -6.48 -9.26
C ALA A 701 3.55 -5.65 -8.09
N SER A 702 2.99 -4.47 -8.40
CA SER A 702 2.34 -3.58 -7.44
C SER A 702 1.01 -3.12 -8.01
N ILE A 703 -0.04 -3.90 -7.77
CA ILE A 703 -1.42 -3.57 -8.14
C ILE A 703 -2.10 -3.01 -6.89
N ASN A 704 -2.57 -1.76 -7.00
CA ASN A 704 -3.47 -1.18 -6.00
C ASN A 704 -4.90 -1.30 -6.53
N ASN A 705 -5.69 -2.19 -5.92
CA ASN A 705 -7.08 -2.41 -6.28
C ASN A 705 -8.00 -1.22 -5.94
N SER A 706 -7.53 -0.21 -5.19
CA SER A 706 -8.28 1.04 -4.98
C SER A 706 -8.00 2.14 -6.04
N ILE A 707 -7.04 1.94 -6.95
CA ILE A 707 -6.75 2.88 -8.06
C ILE A 707 -7.33 2.36 -9.38
N ASP A 708 -8.67 2.26 -9.44
CA ASP A 708 -9.49 2.95 -10.47
C ASP A 708 -11.00 2.78 -10.13
N PRO A 709 -11.62 3.70 -9.37
CA PRO A 709 -13.05 3.64 -9.05
C PRO A 709 -13.94 4.17 -10.21
N ARG A 710 -13.70 3.75 -11.48
CA ARG A 710 -14.44 4.20 -12.68
C ARG A 710 -14.76 3.13 -13.75
#